data_AF-A0A847FU32-F1
#
_entry.id   AF-A0A847FU32-F1
#
_cell.length_a   1.000
_cell.length_b   1.000
_cell.length_c   1.000
_cell.angle_alpha   90.00
_cell.angle_beta   90.00
_cell.angle_gamma   90.00
#
_symmetry.space_group_name_H-M   'P 1'
#
loop_
_entity.id
_entity.type
_entity.pdbx_description
1 polymer ?
#
loop_
_entity_poly.entity_id
_entity_poly.type
_entity_poly.pdbx_seq_one_letter_code
_entity_poly.pdbx_strand_id
1 'polypeptide(L)'
;MPDNANPYIPGQPVDNSDLFFGRRELLVSIGEHLVKGRRVLLVASAPRMGKSSLLRQLPHHLPPELLTVRLDLREENARTLDWLLWRLAGALSAGLGGHLARELPAPEWPAFEGRTGQLVGAFWPALREALGERSVVVLLDDLHCLADLPDGTLEGLTSILADWRDRDERISFVLTCDLAAQEDLVRSYPHLLAGSVTYTLGVLNSEEASRLITWPVDGVLTYDYGVPRRVIEIASGQPYYLHLVCFEVYNRCAPAGWVNLHDIDLVVADLVGREIADFRQVWDESTPAEQAALAALASLKGARGVATIQEVRTILIKAGARPERGQVAAALDHLALRGIVERLGALTYRFRVALLRDWLAERLDLRQVARSTRWKVVPERPAASRQVSRLAPGGVRQSPAPAREEEPEEKAEAAPVRTRRRNLVWMAPAALGGLVLVVLLGFSLFRGEPGGTATPTSGAARTPMAAITTGTPSLPTGGPTTLPAALPSATAVPGPTNTPTPTPPVVLARPIPAIAYQSRAQGENAWSLVVVDSDGGHRTVVTSGQSGFLAPPAWSPDGSRLVLVSDRSGFSDLWLVDLDGSNAFNLTLDEAKDHSPAWSPDGQWIAFASLRDALYWELYVMRADGSDVRRLTWWEDASDLSPSWSPDGSRIAFASKRDGNWEIYTMDRDGGNLLRLTDHPADDTNPAWSPDGSRIAFESLREGYAEIMIVSVTGGEPVNVSNAPFSSEHGPTWSPDGSRIAFYSDMDGEWDIYAMAADGSSVVKLTGEDTNDQVPAWRP
;
A
#
# COMPACT_ATOMS: atom_id res chain seq x y z
N MET A 1 -2.27 -11.08 46.04
CA MET A 1 -0.91 -10.51 45.93
C MET A 1 -0.69 -9.66 47.18
N PRO A 2 0.53 -9.52 47.74
CA PRO A 2 0.73 -8.61 48.88
C PRO A 2 0.27 -7.20 48.45
N ASP A 3 -0.63 -6.60 49.24
CA ASP A 3 -1.66 -5.64 48.82
C ASP A 3 -1.19 -4.26 48.28
N ASN A 4 0.03 -4.06 47.78
CA ASN A 4 0.47 -2.75 47.24
C ASN A 4 1.65 -2.78 46.24
N ALA A 5 2.03 -3.94 45.68
CA ALA A 5 3.12 -3.99 44.71
C ALA A 5 2.61 -3.74 43.28
N ASN A 6 3.31 -2.87 42.53
CA ASN A 6 2.98 -2.60 41.12
C ASN A 6 3.12 -3.90 40.29
N PRO A 7 2.04 -4.37 39.65
CA PRO A 7 2.06 -5.63 38.89
C PRO A 7 2.76 -5.50 37.53
N TYR A 8 2.97 -4.28 37.03
CA TYR A 8 3.62 -4.03 35.76
C TYR A 8 5.13 -3.95 35.95
N ILE A 9 5.90 -4.80 35.28
CA ILE A 9 7.37 -4.78 35.35
C ILE A 9 7.92 -4.63 33.94
N PRO A 10 8.07 -3.40 33.43
CA PRO A 10 8.54 -3.18 32.07
C PRO A 10 9.98 -3.69 31.91
N GLY A 11 10.26 -4.30 30.75
CA GLY A 11 11.59 -4.80 30.39
C GLY A 11 11.95 -6.18 30.93
N GLN A 12 11.15 -6.74 31.85
CA GLN A 12 11.30 -8.12 32.31
C GLN A 12 10.30 -9.05 31.61
N PRO A 13 10.70 -10.26 31.20
CA PRO A 13 9.73 -11.25 30.73
C PRO A 13 8.75 -11.62 31.83
N VAL A 14 7.49 -11.83 31.45
CA VAL A 14 6.40 -12.11 32.40
C VAL A 14 6.50 -13.55 32.88
N ASP A 15 6.69 -13.73 34.19
CA ASP A 15 6.74 -15.05 34.84
C ASP A 15 5.37 -15.53 35.33
N ASN A 16 4.51 -14.60 35.78
CA ASN A 16 3.18 -14.94 36.25
C ASN A 16 2.21 -15.16 35.07
N SER A 17 1.63 -16.37 34.98
CA SER A 17 0.65 -16.73 33.95
C SER A 17 -0.59 -15.83 33.96
N ASP A 18 -1.00 -15.34 35.12
CA ASP A 18 -2.18 -14.48 35.26
C ASP A 18 -1.96 -13.07 34.70
N LEU A 19 -0.70 -12.72 34.41
CA LEU A 19 -0.30 -11.43 33.83
C LEU A 19 0.09 -11.54 32.34
N PHE A 20 -0.15 -12.70 31.71
CA PHE A 20 0.18 -12.95 30.31
C PHE A 20 -1.10 -13.09 29.45
N PHE A 21 -1.35 -12.09 28.59
CA PHE A 21 -2.63 -11.95 27.88
C PHE A 21 -2.53 -12.25 26.37
N GLY A 22 -3.66 -12.68 25.78
CA GLY A 22 -3.91 -12.77 24.34
C GLY A 22 -3.26 -13.93 23.56
N ARG A 23 -2.39 -14.71 24.20
CA ARG A 23 -1.53 -15.67 23.48
C ARG A 23 -1.79 -17.12 23.85
N ARG A 24 -2.92 -17.37 24.48
CA ARG A 24 -3.30 -18.71 24.97
C ARG A 24 -3.47 -19.70 23.82
N GLU A 25 -4.13 -19.30 22.73
CA GLU A 25 -4.33 -20.17 21.57
C GLU A 25 -3.01 -20.60 20.94
N LEU A 26 -2.05 -19.67 20.86
CA LEU A 26 -0.73 -19.96 20.32
C LEU A 26 0.05 -20.92 21.24
N LEU A 27 0.00 -20.72 22.57
CA LEU A 27 0.60 -21.65 23.54
C LEU A 27 0.00 -23.05 23.42
N VAL A 28 -1.32 -23.15 23.28
CA VAL A 28 -2.03 -24.42 23.06
C VAL A 28 -1.61 -25.06 21.74
N SER A 29 -1.53 -24.28 20.66
CA SER A 29 -1.11 -24.78 19.34
C SER A 29 0.33 -25.31 19.34
N ILE A 30 1.26 -24.60 19.97
CA ILE A 30 2.64 -25.07 20.15
C ILE A 30 2.65 -26.39 20.92
N GLY A 31 1.89 -26.47 22.02
CA GLY A 31 1.77 -27.69 22.82
C GLY A 31 1.22 -28.86 22.01
N GLU A 32 0.16 -28.66 21.24
CA GLU A 32 -0.40 -29.70 20.38
C GLU A 32 0.60 -30.19 19.32
N HIS A 33 1.36 -29.29 18.70
CA HIS A 33 2.35 -29.66 17.71
C HIS A 33 3.49 -30.48 18.33
N LEU A 34 3.96 -30.10 19.51
CA LEU A 34 4.96 -30.86 20.26
C LEU A 34 4.43 -32.27 20.60
N VAL A 35 3.19 -32.38 21.08
CA VAL A 35 2.55 -33.67 21.38
C VAL A 35 2.35 -34.53 20.12
N LYS A 36 2.05 -33.91 18.97
CA LYS A 36 1.96 -34.58 17.66
C LYS A 36 3.33 -34.98 17.08
N GLY A 37 4.42 -34.80 17.82
CA GLY A 37 5.77 -35.20 17.42
C GLY A 37 6.49 -34.21 16.50
N ARG A 38 6.03 -32.95 16.40
CA ARG A 38 6.79 -31.90 15.72
C ARG A 38 8.00 -31.53 16.58
N ARG A 39 9.20 -31.72 16.04
CA ARG A 39 10.45 -31.57 16.79
C ARG A 39 11.11 -30.20 16.67
N VAL A 40 10.70 -29.34 15.74
CA VAL A 40 11.27 -27.99 15.59
C VAL A 40 10.15 -27.01 15.30
N LEU A 41 10.03 -25.99 16.15
CA LEU A 41 9.11 -24.87 15.99
C LEU A 41 9.89 -23.56 16.10
N LEU A 42 9.52 -22.58 15.28
CA LEU A 42 10.14 -21.26 15.24
C LEU A 42 9.10 -20.20 15.62
N VAL A 43 9.42 -19.31 16.54
CA VAL A 43 8.56 -18.20 16.95
C VAL A 43 9.27 -16.88 16.64
N ALA A 44 8.76 -16.17 15.64
CA ALA A 44 9.33 -14.92 15.17
C ALA A 44 8.45 -13.73 15.57
N SER A 45 9.06 -12.59 15.90
CA SER A 45 8.32 -11.32 16.01
C SER A 45 9.25 -10.13 16.05
N ALA A 46 8.70 -8.92 15.90
CA ALA A 46 9.43 -7.69 16.17
C ALA A 46 9.98 -7.66 17.61
N PRO A 47 11.00 -6.84 17.89
CA PRO A 47 11.47 -6.63 19.26
C PRO A 47 10.33 -6.23 20.19
N ARG A 48 10.46 -6.56 21.48
CA ARG A 48 9.52 -6.16 22.55
C ARG A 48 8.07 -6.68 22.41
N MET A 49 7.83 -7.61 21.49
CA MET A 49 6.56 -8.33 21.37
C MET A 49 6.46 -9.54 22.31
N GLY A 50 7.23 -9.65 23.40
CA GLY A 50 7.03 -10.70 24.43
C GLY A 50 7.35 -12.15 24.02
N LYS A 51 8.35 -12.37 23.14
CA LYS A 51 8.84 -13.72 22.78
C LYS A 51 9.33 -14.49 24.02
N SER A 52 10.18 -13.87 24.82
CA SER A 52 10.73 -14.46 26.04
C SER A 52 9.65 -14.78 27.06
N SER A 53 8.67 -13.88 27.25
CA SER A 53 7.51 -14.13 28.10
C SER A 53 6.75 -15.37 27.64
N LEU A 54 6.52 -15.51 26.34
CA LEU A 54 5.83 -16.67 25.77
C LEU A 54 6.57 -17.98 26.05
N LEU A 55 7.90 -18.00 25.89
CA LEU A 55 8.70 -19.19 26.23
C LEU A 55 8.61 -19.53 27.72
N ARG A 56 8.53 -18.54 28.62
CA ARG A 56 8.38 -18.77 30.06
C ARG A 56 6.99 -19.29 30.44
N GLN A 57 5.97 -18.97 29.66
CA GLN A 57 4.62 -19.46 29.88
C GLN A 57 4.38 -20.85 29.30
N LEU A 58 5.08 -21.23 28.22
CA LEU A 58 4.90 -22.51 27.55
C LEU A 58 4.92 -23.75 28.47
N PRO A 59 5.81 -23.90 29.47
CA PRO A 59 5.83 -25.06 30.35
C PRO A 59 4.49 -25.32 31.08
N HIS A 60 3.74 -24.27 31.41
CA HIS A 60 2.43 -24.39 32.09
C HIS A 60 1.32 -24.96 31.18
N HIS A 61 1.56 -25.00 29.87
CA HIS A 61 0.63 -25.48 28.85
C HIS A 61 1.06 -26.81 28.22
N LEU A 62 2.16 -27.39 28.69
CA LEU A 62 2.63 -28.68 28.22
C LEU A 62 2.24 -29.80 29.19
N PRO A 63 2.00 -31.02 28.68
CA PRO A 63 1.75 -32.17 29.53
C PRO A 63 3.04 -32.56 30.30
N PRO A 64 2.92 -33.19 31.48
CA PRO A 64 4.05 -33.44 32.38
C PRO A 64 5.14 -34.37 31.80
N GLU A 65 4.84 -35.08 30.72
CA GLU A 65 5.79 -35.91 29.98
C GLU A 65 6.79 -35.10 29.14
N LEU A 66 6.48 -33.83 28.84
CA LEU A 66 7.35 -32.91 28.10
C LEU A 66 8.07 -31.96 29.06
N LEU A 67 9.31 -32.29 29.42
CA LEU A 67 10.13 -31.47 30.29
C LEU A 67 10.79 -30.33 29.50
N THR A 68 10.70 -29.11 30.00
CA THR A 68 11.24 -27.94 29.30
C THR A 68 12.56 -27.47 29.88
N VAL A 69 13.49 -27.08 29.01
CA VAL A 69 14.75 -26.44 29.41
C VAL A 69 14.94 -25.17 28.58
N ARG A 70 15.10 -24.03 29.24
CA ARG A 70 15.26 -22.73 28.57
C ARG A 70 16.70 -22.24 28.63
N LEU A 71 17.18 -21.67 27.52
CA LEU A 71 18.45 -20.95 27.44
C LEU A 71 18.25 -19.63 26.69
N ASP A 72 18.72 -18.54 27.28
CA ASP A 72 18.65 -17.19 26.69
C ASP A 72 19.97 -16.85 26.00
N LEU A 73 20.00 -16.87 24.67
CA LEU A 73 21.27 -16.76 23.93
C LEU A 73 21.89 -15.36 24.00
N ARG A 74 21.11 -14.31 24.32
CA ARG A 74 21.65 -12.95 24.50
C ARG A 74 22.42 -12.84 25.82
N GLU A 75 21.89 -13.42 26.90
CA GLU A 75 22.51 -13.32 28.23
C GLU A 75 23.80 -14.15 28.33
N GLU A 76 23.87 -15.23 27.54
CA GLU A 76 25.01 -16.14 27.57
C GLU A 76 26.32 -15.52 27.06
N ASN A 77 26.29 -14.46 26.24
CA ASN A 77 27.51 -13.82 25.72
C ASN A 77 28.50 -14.85 25.12
N ALA A 78 27.99 -15.70 24.24
CA ALA A 78 28.71 -16.84 23.70
C ALA A 78 30.06 -16.41 23.08
N ARG A 79 31.15 -17.01 23.57
CA ARG A 79 32.52 -16.74 23.09
C ARG A 79 32.90 -17.67 21.95
N THR A 80 32.50 -18.93 22.07
CA THR A 80 32.81 -20.03 21.15
C THR A 80 31.67 -21.05 21.19
N LEU A 81 31.58 -21.90 20.15
CA LEU A 81 30.50 -22.89 20.04
C LEU A 81 30.54 -23.95 21.15
N ASP A 82 31.72 -24.47 21.49
CA ASP A 82 31.91 -25.43 22.58
C ASP A 82 31.49 -24.88 23.94
N TRP A 83 31.76 -23.59 24.19
CA TRP A 83 31.30 -22.87 25.37
C TRP A 83 29.78 -22.79 25.44
N LEU A 84 29.12 -22.45 24.32
CA LEU A 84 27.66 -22.41 24.27
C LEU A 84 27.04 -23.80 24.49
N LEU A 85 27.64 -24.86 23.94
CA LEU A 85 27.19 -26.23 24.13
C LEU A 85 27.38 -26.72 25.59
N TRP A 86 28.45 -26.28 26.26
CA TRP A 86 28.64 -26.51 27.69
C TRP A 86 27.55 -25.83 28.54
N ARG A 87 27.19 -24.59 28.20
CA ARG A 87 26.10 -23.87 28.87
C ARG A 87 24.75 -24.54 28.65
N LEU A 88 24.48 -25.01 27.44
CA LEU A 88 23.28 -25.80 27.14
C LEU A 88 23.26 -27.12 27.94
N ALA A 89 24.40 -27.83 28.05
CA ALA A 89 24.51 -29.00 28.92
C ALA A 89 24.21 -28.67 30.39
N GLY A 90 24.69 -27.53 30.87
CA GLY A 90 24.45 -27.06 32.25
C GLY A 90 22.98 -26.75 32.48
N ALA A 91 22.34 -26.07 31.54
CA ALA A 91 20.91 -25.78 31.57
C ALA A 91 20.05 -27.06 31.57
N LEU A 92 20.43 -28.06 30.78
CA LEU A 92 19.75 -29.37 30.78
C LEU A 92 19.85 -30.06 32.15
N SER A 93 21.05 -30.10 32.74
CA SER A 93 21.25 -30.73 34.05
C SER A 93 20.47 -30.02 35.16
N ALA A 94 20.55 -28.69 35.22
CA ALA A 94 19.86 -27.90 36.23
C ALA A 94 18.33 -27.92 36.05
N GLY A 95 17.84 -27.71 34.83
CA GLY A 95 16.41 -27.67 34.53
C GLY A 95 15.73 -29.01 34.76
N LEU A 96 16.33 -30.10 34.26
CA LEU A 96 15.75 -31.45 34.39
C LEU A 96 15.90 -31.99 35.82
N GLY A 97 16.98 -31.65 36.54
CA GLY A 97 17.17 -32.05 37.92
C GLY A 97 16.08 -31.53 38.85
N GLY A 98 15.63 -30.28 38.62
CA GLY A 98 14.47 -29.69 39.30
C GLY A 98 13.18 -30.47 39.05
N HIS A 99 12.90 -30.85 37.80
CA HIS A 99 11.71 -31.62 37.44
C HIS A 99 11.71 -33.06 37.95
N LEU A 100 12.89 -33.67 38.11
CA LEU A 100 13.05 -35.05 38.59
C LEU A 100 13.25 -35.14 40.10
N ALA A 101 13.36 -34.01 40.81
CA ALA A 101 13.74 -33.94 42.22
C ALA A 101 15.00 -34.77 42.55
N ARG A 102 15.98 -34.77 41.64
CA ARG A 102 17.22 -35.54 41.71
C ARG A 102 18.38 -34.71 41.18
N GLU A 103 19.55 -34.81 41.80
CA GLU A 103 20.78 -34.24 41.25
C GLU A 103 21.21 -35.02 40.01
N LEU A 104 21.32 -34.30 38.89
CA LEU A 104 21.85 -34.80 37.62
C LEU A 104 23.32 -34.40 37.48
N PRO A 105 24.13 -35.14 36.71
CA PRO A 105 25.54 -34.82 36.54
C PRO A 105 25.72 -33.43 35.93
N ALA A 106 26.47 -32.57 36.61
CA ALA A 106 26.82 -31.24 36.09
C ALA A 106 27.99 -31.36 35.09
N PRO A 107 27.95 -30.67 33.95
CA PRO A 107 29.03 -30.72 32.97
C PRO A 107 30.23 -29.88 33.41
N GLU A 108 31.43 -30.46 33.36
CA GLU A 108 32.67 -29.75 33.63
C GLU A 108 33.19 -29.07 32.35
N TRP A 109 33.63 -27.80 32.45
CA TRP A 109 34.15 -27.04 31.31
C TRP A 109 35.30 -27.75 30.55
N PRO A 110 36.31 -28.35 31.22
CA PRO A 110 37.38 -29.08 30.54
C PRO A 110 36.88 -30.24 29.65
N ALA A 111 35.69 -30.78 29.91
CA ALA A 111 35.10 -31.83 29.09
C ALA A 111 34.63 -31.31 27.71
N PHE A 112 34.31 -30.03 27.62
CA PHE A 112 33.76 -29.39 26.42
C PHE A 112 34.78 -28.57 25.63
N GLU A 113 35.84 -28.09 26.27
CA GLU A 113 36.88 -27.28 25.63
C GLU A 113 37.43 -27.97 24.34
N GLY A 114 37.25 -27.30 23.21
CA GLY A 114 37.62 -27.76 21.86
C GLY A 114 36.77 -28.91 21.29
N ARG A 115 35.71 -29.34 21.97
CA ARG A 115 34.94 -30.56 21.67
C ARG A 115 33.45 -30.29 21.49
N THR A 116 33.07 -29.85 20.29
CA THR A 116 31.68 -29.54 19.93
C THR A 116 30.76 -30.77 19.87
N GLY A 117 31.30 -31.98 19.71
CA GLY A 117 30.51 -33.22 19.77
C GLY A 117 30.14 -33.70 21.17
N GLN A 118 30.67 -33.09 22.23
CA GLN A 118 30.56 -33.60 23.61
C GLN A 118 29.11 -33.63 24.12
N LEU A 119 28.31 -32.62 23.77
CA LEU A 119 26.91 -32.52 24.19
C LEU A 119 26.10 -33.72 23.72
N VAL A 120 26.08 -33.96 22.41
CA VAL A 120 25.22 -34.99 21.79
C VAL A 120 25.85 -36.39 21.89
N GLY A 121 27.17 -36.48 21.81
CA GLY A 121 27.89 -37.76 21.73
C GLY A 121 28.12 -38.46 23.08
N ALA A 122 28.23 -37.70 24.18
CA ALA A 122 28.59 -38.25 25.48
C ALA A 122 27.66 -37.79 26.62
N PHE A 123 27.39 -36.49 26.71
CA PHE A 123 26.61 -35.95 27.83
C PHE A 123 25.11 -36.30 27.74
N TRP A 124 24.49 -36.09 26.57
CA TRP A 124 23.06 -36.36 26.37
C TRP A 124 22.68 -37.83 26.59
N PRO A 125 23.40 -38.84 26.07
CA PRO A 125 23.08 -40.25 26.33
C PRO A 125 23.05 -40.59 27.82
N ALA A 126 24.02 -40.11 28.60
CA ALA A 126 24.07 -40.32 30.05
C ALA A 126 22.90 -39.64 30.77
N LEU A 127 22.51 -38.44 30.32
CA LEU A 127 21.36 -37.73 30.86
C LEU A 127 20.03 -38.42 30.50
N ARG A 128 19.94 -38.96 29.28
CA ARG A 128 18.73 -39.60 28.75
C ARG A 128 18.32 -40.82 29.55
N GLU A 129 19.27 -41.60 30.05
CA GLU A 129 18.99 -42.76 30.91
C GLU A 129 18.21 -42.37 32.17
N ALA A 130 18.42 -41.15 32.69
CA ALA A 130 17.73 -40.65 33.87
C ALA A 130 16.29 -40.16 33.59
N LEU A 131 15.90 -39.95 32.33
CA LEU A 131 14.62 -39.36 31.94
C LEU A 131 13.47 -40.36 31.82
N GLY A 132 13.75 -41.68 31.82
CA GLY A 132 12.72 -42.71 31.63
C GLY A 132 12.03 -42.57 30.28
N GLU A 133 10.70 -42.50 30.25
CA GLU A 133 9.89 -42.31 29.02
C GLU A 133 9.59 -40.84 28.69
N ARG A 134 10.12 -39.88 29.45
CA ARG A 134 9.85 -38.45 29.25
C ARG A 134 10.66 -37.89 28.09
N SER A 135 10.10 -36.89 27.42
CA SER A 135 10.77 -36.15 26.35
C SER A 135 11.18 -34.76 26.84
N VAL A 136 12.14 -34.14 26.16
CA VAL A 136 12.69 -32.83 26.51
C VAL A 136 12.45 -31.84 25.38
N VAL A 137 11.97 -30.65 25.74
CA VAL A 137 11.77 -29.51 24.85
C VAL A 137 12.77 -28.42 25.23
N VAL A 138 13.73 -28.16 24.35
CA VAL A 138 14.72 -27.11 24.53
C VAL A 138 14.19 -25.81 23.93
N LEU A 139 14.05 -24.80 24.78
CA LEU A 139 13.58 -23.46 24.44
C LEU A 139 14.80 -22.55 24.27
N LEU A 140 15.16 -22.22 23.03
CA LEU A 140 16.29 -21.33 22.74
C LEU A 140 15.75 -19.94 22.36
N ASP A 141 16.06 -18.96 23.21
CA ASP A 141 15.62 -17.58 23.00
C ASP A 141 16.64 -16.79 22.15
N ASP A 142 16.14 -16.03 21.18
CA ASP A 142 16.85 -15.07 20.33
C ASP A 142 17.99 -15.66 19.47
N LEU A 143 17.73 -16.76 18.76
CA LEU A 143 18.72 -17.46 17.92
C LEU A 143 19.51 -16.57 16.94
N HIS A 144 18.85 -15.53 16.39
CA HIS A 144 19.47 -14.59 15.47
C HIS A 144 20.63 -13.78 16.07
N CYS A 145 20.73 -13.62 17.40
CA CYS A 145 21.82 -12.86 18.03
C CYS A 145 23.20 -13.50 17.83
N LEU A 146 23.24 -14.79 17.48
CA LEU A 146 24.49 -15.50 17.20
C LEU A 146 25.03 -15.23 15.80
N ALA A 147 24.26 -14.60 14.91
CA ALA A 147 24.69 -14.27 13.55
C ALA A 147 25.81 -13.21 13.53
N ASP A 148 25.88 -12.37 14.56
CA ASP A 148 26.89 -11.31 14.68
C ASP A 148 28.26 -11.82 15.17
N LEU A 149 28.37 -13.10 15.53
CA LEU A 149 29.61 -13.70 16.00
C LEU A 149 30.52 -14.14 14.84
N PRO A 150 31.83 -13.82 14.87
CA PRO A 150 32.74 -14.00 13.73
C PRO A 150 33.09 -15.46 13.37
N ASP A 151 32.66 -16.45 14.15
CA ASP A 151 33.22 -17.82 14.11
C ASP A 151 32.26 -18.91 13.60
N GLY A 152 31.22 -18.58 12.83
CA GLY A 152 30.26 -19.58 12.33
C GLY A 152 29.52 -20.33 13.46
N THR A 153 29.44 -19.72 14.65
CA THR A 153 28.84 -20.33 15.84
C THR A 153 27.38 -20.70 15.61
N LEU A 154 26.62 -19.85 14.91
CA LEU A 154 25.25 -20.13 14.53
C LEU A 154 25.13 -21.33 13.57
N GLU A 155 26.01 -21.42 12.57
CA GLU A 155 26.06 -22.54 11.62
C GLU A 155 26.38 -23.86 12.35
N GLY A 156 27.41 -23.86 13.20
CA GLY A 156 27.79 -25.04 13.96
C GLY A 156 26.72 -25.45 14.98
N LEU A 157 26.09 -24.51 15.68
CA LEU A 157 24.98 -24.80 16.59
C LEU A 157 23.81 -25.42 15.84
N THR A 158 23.33 -24.77 14.77
CA THR A 158 22.17 -25.27 13.99
C THR A 158 22.43 -26.65 13.39
N SER A 159 23.65 -26.91 12.93
CA SER A 159 24.08 -28.24 12.48
C SER A 159 23.99 -29.28 13.60
N ILE A 160 24.52 -28.98 14.79
CA ILE A 160 24.49 -29.89 15.95
C ILE A 160 23.05 -30.14 16.43
N LEU A 161 22.20 -29.12 16.44
CA LEU A 161 20.78 -29.27 16.82
C LEU A 161 20.02 -30.15 15.81
N ALA A 162 20.32 -30.01 14.50
CA ALA A 162 19.71 -30.85 13.47
C ALA A 162 20.15 -32.31 13.62
N ASP A 163 21.45 -32.54 13.81
CA ASP A 163 22.02 -33.86 14.10
C ASP A 163 21.40 -34.48 15.35
N TRP A 164 21.20 -33.69 16.40
CA TRP A 164 20.61 -34.16 17.65
C TRP A 164 19.14 -34.54 17.48
N ARG A 165 18.36 -33.68 16.82
CA ARG A 165 16.97 -33.98 16.43
C ARG A 165 16.89 -35.30 15.68
N ASP A 166 17.79 -35.55 14.73
CA ASP A 166 17.70 -36.72 13.86
C ASP A 166 18.13 -38.01 14.57
N ARG A 167 18.99 -37.92 15.59
CA ARG A 167 19.45 -39.08 16.39
C ARG A 167 18.50 -39.46 17.52
N ASP A 168 17.67 -38.53 18.00
CA ASP A 168 16.80 -38.77 19.16
C ASP A 168 15.38 -38.22 18.92
N GLU A 169 14.38 -39.09 19.02
CA GLU A 169 12.98 -38.68 18.91
C GLU A 169 12.44 -37.98 20.17
N ARG A 170 13.15 -38.10 21.30
CA ARG A 170 12.74 -37.53 22.59
C ARG A 170 13.21 -36.09 22.79
N ILE A 171 13.88 -35.48 21.80
CA ILE A 171 14.30 -34.08 21.85
C ILE A 171 13.48 -33.25 20.86
N SER A 172 13.02 -32.08 21.31
CA SER A 172 12.34 -31.09 20.49
C SER A 172 12.86 -29.69 20.79
N PHE A 173 12.75 -28.78 19.83
CA PHE A 173 13.28 -27.43 19.89
C PHE A 173 12.17 -26.41 19.63
N VAL A 174 12.04 -25.42 20.51
CA VAL A 174 11.27 -24.20 20.25
C VAL A 174 12.28 -23.05 20.23
N LEU A 175 12.43 -22.46 19.05
CA LEU A 175 13.44 -21.44 18.76
C LEU A 175 12.71 -20.11 18.61
N THR A 176 13.29 -19.01 19.10
CA THR A 176 12.76 -17.67 18.83
C THR A 176 13.74 -16.84 18.01
N CYS A 177 13.21 -15.92 17.21
CA CYS A 177 14.02 -14.95 16.46
C CYS A 177 13.29 -13.63 16.22
N ASP A 178 14.03 -12.63 15.75
CA ASP A 178 13.44 -11.41 15.23
C ASP A 178 12.80 -11.65 13.86
N LEU A 179 11.66 -11.00 13.62
CA LEU A 179 10.87 -11.17 12.40
C LEU A 179 11.69 -10.90 11.13
N ALA A 180 12.55 -9.88 11.16
CA ALA A 180 13.41 -9.53 10.04
C ALA A 180 14.47 -10.60 9.71
N ALA A 181 14.84 -11.45 10.68
CA ALA A 181 15.83 -12.51 10.48
C ALA A 181 15.18 -13.86 10.10
N GLN A 182 13.85 -13.99 10.19
CA GLN A 182 13.14 -15.25 10.03
C GLN A 182 13.43 -15.93 8.67
N GLU A 183 13.22 -15.21 7.57
CA GLU A 183 13.38 -15.77 6.22
C GLU A 183 14.84 -16.17 5.94
N ASP A 184 15.79 -15.31 6.31
CA ASP A 184 17.21 -15.56 6.11
C ASP A 184 17.71 -16.76 6.93
N LEU A 185 17.22 -16.93 8.16
CA LEU A 185 17.53 -18.10 9.00
C LEU A 185 17.00 -19.39 8.36
N VAL A 186 15.73 -19.41 7.96
CA VAL A 186 15.10 -20.60 7.34
C VAL A 186 15.81 -20.97 6.04
N ARG A 187 16.20 -19.98 5.23
CA ARG A 187 16.89 -20.16 3.96
C ARG A 187 18.34 -20.62 4.14
N SER A 188 19.06 -20.06 5.11
CA SER A 188 20.49 -20.33 5.31
C SER A 188 20.73 -21.64 6.07
N TYR A 189 19.80 -22.06 6.92
CA TYR A 189 19.93 -23.25 7.77
C TYR A 189 18.78 -24.25 7.57
N PRO A 190 18.55 -24.74 6.33
CA PRO A 190 17.42 -25.60 6.01
C PRO A 190 17.49 -26.96 6.72
N HIS A 191 18.67 -27.45 7.08
CA HIS A 191 18.82 -28.74 7.76
C HIS A 191 18.07 -28.80 9.11
N LEU A 192 18.07 -27.70 9.87
CA LEU A 192 17.31 -27.59 11.11
C LEU A 192 15.89 -27.08 10.87
N LEU A 193 15.76 -26.03 10.04
CA LEU A 193 14.54 -25.20 9.99
C LEU A 193 13.60 -25.53 8.81
N ALA A 194 14.02 -26.30 7.80
CA ALA A 194 13.14 -26.64 6.69
C ALA A 194 11.95 -27.48 7.19
N GLY A 195 10.74 -27.03 6.84
CA GLY A 195 9.49 -27.68 7.28
C GLY A 195 9.16 -27.48 8.77
N SER A 196 9.90 -26.62 9.49
CA SER A 196 9.54 -26.20 10.83
C SER A 196 8.22 -25.41 10.81
N VAL A 197 7.41 -25.57 11.86
CA VAL A 197 6.21 -24.76 12.02
C VAL A 197 6.64 -23.39 12.55
N THR A 198 6.27 -22.33 11.82
CA THR A 198 6.61 -20.96 12.19
C THR A 198 5.39 -20.22 12.73
N TYR A 199 5.54 -19.56 13.88
CA TYR A 199 4.56 -18.69 14.50
C TYR A 199 5.06 -17.26 14.46
N THR A 200 4.18 -16.31 14.16
CA THR A 200 4.49 -14.88 14.20
C THR A 200 3.70 -14.20 15.32
N LEU A 201 4.39 -13.54 16.26
CA LEU A 201 3.72 -12.75 17.30
C LEU A 201 3.50 -11.32 16.81
N GLY A 202 2.24 -10.90 16.83
CA GLY A 202 1.82 -9.53 16.56
C GLY A 202 1.60 -8.70 17.82
N VAL A 203 1.08 -7.50 17.60
CA VAL A 203 0.52 -6.63 18.64
C VAL A 203 -0.69 -7.30 19.28
N LEU A 204 -1.00 -6.94 20.52
CA LEU A 204 -2.23 -7.37 21.17
C LEU A 204 -3.41 -6.66 20.51
N ASN A 205 -4.52 -7.38 20.32
CA ASN A 205 -5.75 -6.74 19.88
C ASN A 205 -6.33 -5.85 20.99
N SER A 206 -7.32 -5.02 20.65
CA SER A 206 -7.88 -4.04 21.60
C SER A 206 -8.44 -4.67 22.87
N GLU A 207 -9.02 -5.86 22.78
CA GLU A 207 -9.57 -6.57 23.94
C GLU A 207 -8.46 -7.10 24.86
N GLU A 208 -7.47 -7.78 24.27
CA GLU A 208 -6.31 -8.32 24.97
C GLU A 208 -5.49 -7.23 25.66
N ALA A 209 -5.25 -6.13 24.94
CA ALA A 209 -4.54 -4.98 25.47
C ALA A 209 -5.34 -4.32 26.61
N SER A 210 -6.67 -4.20 26.46
CA SER A 210 -7.53 -3.66 27.52
C SER A 210 -7.50 -4.54 28.77
N ARG A 211 -7.48 -5.87 28.62
CA ARG A 211 -7.35 -6.81 29.74
C ARG A 211 -6.00 -6.67 30.43
N LEU A 212 -4.90 -6.54 29.68
CA LEU A 212 -3.58 -6.28 30.24
C LEU A 212 -3.56 -4.97 31.05
N ILE A 213 -4.24 -3.92 30.58
CA ILE A 213 -4.30 -2.62 31.28
C ILE A 213 -5.14 -2.67 32.55
N THR A 214 -6.24 -3.43 32.56
CA THR A 214 -7.26 -3.31 33.63
C THR A 214 -7.21 -4.45 34.64
N TRP A 215 -6.96 -5.68 34.21
CA TRP A 215 -7.08 -6.86 35.05
C TRP A 215 -6.03 -6.93 36.18
N PRO A 216 -4.73 -6.65 35.94
CA PRO A 216 -3.70 -6.75 36.99
C PRO A 216 -3.92 -5.83 38.19
N VAL A 217 -4.70 -4.76 38.00
CA VAL A 217 -4.96 -3.69 38.98
C VAL A 217 -6.43 -3.63 39.38
N ASP A 218 -7.22 -4.65 39.03
CA ASP A 218 -8.61 -4.75 39.42
C ASP A 218 -8.72 -4.72 40.95
N GLY A 219 -9.63 -3.88 41.46
CA GLY A 219 -9.77 -3.57 42.89
C GLY A 219 -8.77 -2.56 43.46
N VAL A 220 -7.74 -2.14 42.71
CA VAL A 220 -6.79 -1.06 43.11
C VAL A 220 -7.02 0.21 42.30
N LEU A 221 -7.17 0.10 40.99
CA LEU A 221 -7.40 1.22 40.08
C LEU A 221 -8.72 1.06 39.34
N THR A 222 -9.46 2.16 39.26
CA THR A 222 -10.63 2.30 38.37
C THR A 222 -10.30 3.27 37.24
N TYR A 223 -10.64 2.90 36.01
CA TYR A 223 -10.35 3.69 34.81
C TYR A 223 -11.60 4.38 34.27
N ASP A 224 -11.49 5.65 33.91
CA ASP A 224 -12.52 6.37 33.16
C ASP A 224 -12.73 5.80 31.75
N TYR A 225 -13.91 6.07 31.20
CA TYR A 225 -14.24 5.73 29.83
C TYR A 225 -13.20 6.30 28.84
N GLY A 226 -12.72 5.45 27.94
CA GLY A 226 -11.74 5.83 26.92
C GLY A 226 -10.28 5.83 27.38
N VAL A 227 -9.99 5.72 28.68
CA VAL A 227 -8.59 5.66 29.17
C VAL A 227 -7.83 4.43 28.63
N PRO A 228 -8.36 3.19 28.69
CA PRO A 228 -7.66 2.04 28.12
C PRO A 228 -7.41 2.21 26.62
N ARG A 229 -8.37 2.74 25.87
CA ARG A 229 -8.21 3.06 24.44
C ARG A 229 -7.06 4.04 24.21
N ARG A 230 -6.98 5.10 25.01
CA ARG A 230 -5.90 6.09 24.92
C ARG A 230 -4.53 5.46 25.18
N VAL A 231 -4.42 4.61 26.21
CA VAL A 231 -3.18 3.87 26.52
C VAL A 231 -2.79 2.95 25.37
N ILE A 232 -3.76 2.24 24.77
CA ILE A 232 -3.54 1.38 23.60
C ILE A 232 -3.04 2.20 22.41
N GLU A 233 -3.60 3.38 22.15
CA GLU A 233 -3.16 4.26 21.07
C GLU A 233 -1.69 4.70 21.26
N ILE A 234 -1.31 5.10 22.48
CA ILE A 234 0.05 5.54 22.82
C ILE A 234 1.06 4.39 22.67
N ALA A 235 0.74 3.23 23.23
CA ALA A 235 1.59 2.04 23.19
C ALA A 235 1.49 1.26 21.88
N SER A 236 0.54 1.61 21.02
CA SER A 236 0.21 0.93 19.76
C SER A 236 -0.02 -0.58 19.94
N GLY A 237 -0.67 -0.97 21.04
CA GLY A 237 -0.98 -2.36 21.38
C GLY A 237 0.25 -3.25 21.68
N GLN A 238 1.45 -2.69 21.78
CA GLN A 238 2.67 -3.45 22.01
C GLN A 238 2.84 -3.79 23.49
N PRO A 239 3.04 -5.07 23.86
CA PRO A 239 3.10 -5.49 25.27
C PRO A 239 4.07 -4.69 26.13
N TYR A 240 5.32 -4.52 25.68
CA TYR A 240 6.33 -3.78 26.46
C TYR A 240 5.91 -2.34 26.76
N TYR A 241 5.44 -1.60 25.76
CA TYR A 241 5.04 -0.20 25.94
C TYR A 241 3.73 -0.08 26.73
N LEU A 242 2.83 -1.05 26.61
CA LEU A 242 1.66 -1.15 27.48
C LEU A 242 2.07 -1.31 28.94
N HIS A 243 2.98 -2.25 29.25
CA HIS A 243 3.53 -2.42 30.59
C HIS A 243 4.25 -1.15 31.09
N LEU A 244 5.00 -0.46 30.23
CA LEU A 244 5.69 0.78 30.58
C LEU A 244 4.72 1.90 30.97
N VAL A 245 3.70 2.14 30.14
CA VAL A 245 2.69 3.17 30.43
C VAL A 245 1.90 2.78 31.68
N CYS A 246 1.46 1.52 31.80
CA CYS A 246 0.70 1.07 32.96
C CYS A 246 1.52 1.11 34.26
N PHE A 247 2.82 0.85 34.20
CA PHE A 247 3.72 0.99 35.34
C PHE A 247 3.73 2.42 35.88
N GLU A 248 3.89 3.42 35.01
CA GLU A 248 3.88 4.83 35.41
C GLU A 248 2.49 5.28 35.87
N VAL A 249 1.42 4.83 35.18
CA VAL A 249 0.04 5.11 35.60
C VAL A 249 -0.22 4.57 37.01
N TYR A 250 0.19 3.34 37.31
CA TYR A 250 0.02 2.75 38.64
C TYR A 250 0.79 3.54 39.69
N ASN A 251 2.08 3.82 39.47
CA ASN A 251 2.88 4.57 40.43
C ASN A 251 2.33 5.97 40.71
N ARG A 252 1.67 6.60 39.72
CA ARG A 252 1.03 7.91 39.86
C ARG A 252 -0.32 7.85 40.55
N CYS A 253 -1.18 6.91 40.14
CA CYS A 253 -2.61 6.97 40.43
C CYS A 253 -3.06 5.97 41.50
N ALA A 254 -2.24 4.96 41.85
CA ALA A 254 -2.60 3.98 42.87
C ALA A 254 -3.02 4.59 44.22
N PRO A 255 -2.40 5.69 44.71
CA PRO A 255 -2.86 6.34 45.94
C PRO A 255 -4.27 6.96 45.83
N ALA A 256 -4.67 7.40 44.64
CA ALA A 256 -5.97 8.01 44.39
C ALA A 256 -7.06 6.98 44.03
N GLY A 257 -6.67 5.81 43.50
CA GLY A 257 -7.56 4.72 43.13
C GLY A 257 -8.36 4.93 41.83
N TRP A 258 -8.17 6.06 41.15
CA TRP A 258 -8.88 6.41 39.92
C TRP A 258 -7.92 6.99 38.87
N VAL A 259 -8.19 6.74 37.59
CA VAL A 259 -7.38 7.22 36.46
C VAL A 259 -8.29 7.87 35.41
N ASN A 260 -8.01 9.13 35.08
CA ASN A 260 -8.70 9.87 34.00
C ASN A 260 -7.77 10.16 32.81
N LEU A 261 -8.30 10.75 31.73
CA LEU A 261 -7.50 11.06 30.54
C LEU A 261 -6.39 12.10 30.80
N HIS A 262 -6.61 13.05 31.72
CA HIS A 262 -5.59 14.04 32.08
C HIS A 262 -4.39 13.38 32.77
N ASP A 263 -4.62 12.39 33.63
CA ASP A 263 -3.54 11.62 34.25
C ASP A 263 -2.68 10.89 33.20
N ILE A 264 -3.31 10.37 32.14
CA ILE A 264 -2.58 9.75 31.03
C ILE A 264 -1.72 10.77 30.29
N ASP A 265 -2.25 11.96 29.99
CA ASP A 265 -1.47 13.01 29.32
C ASP A 265 -0.25 13.44 30.15
N LEU A 266 -0.40 13.51 31.49
CA LEU A 266 0.73 13.78 32.40
C LEU A 266 1.76 12.65 32.39
N VAL A 267 1.32 11.39 32.42
CA VAL A 267 2.23 10.22 32.31
C VAL A 267 2.98 10.23 30.99
N VAL A 268 2.30 10.54 29.88
CA VAL A 268 2.94 10.65 28.56
C VAL A 268 3.95 11.77 28.55
N ALA A 269 3.62 12.95 29.08
CA ALA A 269 4.56 14.08 29.17
C ALA A 269 5.81 13.70 30.00
N ASP A 270 5.64 13.00 31.12
CA ASP A 270 6.75 12.54 31.95
C ASP A 270 7.62 11.49 31.23
N LEU A 271 7.00 10.51 30.55
CA LEU A 271 7.70 9.49 29.77
C LEU A 271 8.47 10.08 28.60
N VAL A 272 7.80 10.97 27.86
CA VAL A 272 8.41 11.70 26.75
C VAL A 272 9.49 12.64 27.26
N GLY A 273 9.44 13.17 28.48
CA GLY A 273 10.53 13.94 29.08
C GLY A 273 11.80 13.13 29.42
N ARG A 274 11.71 11.81 29.54
CA ARG A 274 12.81 10.92 29.97
C ARG A 274 13.53 10.24 28.80
N GLU A 275 14.79 9.89 29.02
CA GLU A 275 15.53 9.06 28.07
C GLU A 275 15.04 7.61 28.15
N ILE A 276 14.58 7.07 27.02
CA ILE A 276 14.14 5.69 26.87
C ILE A 276 15.19 4.99 26.00
N ALA A 277 15.93 4.04 26.59
CA ALA A 277 17.08 3.40 25.96
C ALA A 277 16.74 2.78 24.59
N ASP A 278 15.58 2.12 24.47
CA ASP A 278 15.12 1.53 23.20
C ASP A 278 14.94 2.59 22.10
N PHE A 279 14.36 3.75 22.44
CA PHE A 279 14.17 4.84 21.47
C PHE A 279 15.49 5.50 21.10
N ARG A 280 16.40 5.64 22.08
CA ARG A 280 17.76 6.14 21.84
C ARG A 280 18.52 5.22 20.90
N GLN A 281 18.46 3.91 21.12
CA GLN A 281 19.08 2.90 20.27
C GLN A 281 18.53 2.96 18.84
N VAL A 282 17.19 3.02 18.67
CA VAL A 282 16.57 3.17 17.34
C VAL A 282 17.11 4.41 16.61
N TRP A 283 17.24 5.54 17.32
CA TRP A 283 17.78 6.76 16.75
C TRP A 283 19.27 6.64 16.37
N ASP A 284 20.09 6.08 17.25
CA ASP A 284 21.55 5.97 17.05
C ASP A 284 21.92 4.96 15.95
N GLU A 285 21.13 3.91 15.77
CA GLU A 285 21.30 2.92 14.69
C GLU A 285 20.66 3.36 13.35
N SER A 286 19.93 4.48 13.33
CA SER A 286 19.35 5.01 12.10
C SER A 286 20.40 5.79 11.29
N THR A 287 20.44 5.57 9.98
CA THR A 287 21.26 6.35 9.06
C THR A 287 20.83 7.82 9.05
N PRO A 288 21.67 8.76 8.60
CA PRO A 288 21.31 10.17 8.55
C PRO A 288 20.02 10.47 7.74
N ALA A 289 19.76 9.69 6.68
CA ALA A 289 18.56 9.82 5.87
C ALA A 289 17.31 9.31 6.61
N GLU A 290 17.43 8.18 7.32
CA GLU A 290 16.37 7.65 8.19
C GLU A 290 16.07 8.60 9.35
N GLN A 291 17.09 9.15 10.01
CA GLN A 291 16.94 10.15 11.08
C GLN A 291 16.17 11.38 10.58
N ALA A 292 16.46 11.87 9.37
CA ALA A 292 15.72 12.97 8.76
C ALA A 292 14.26 12.59 8.49
N ALA A 293 14.02 11.40 7.91
CA ALA A 293 12.68 10.91 7.65
C ALA A 293 11.86 10.75 8.94
N LEU A 294 12.44 10.18 10.00
CA LEU A 294 11.82 10.03 11.32
C LEU A 294 11.51 11.39 11.96
N ALA A 295 12.45 12.34 11.92
CA ALA A 295 12.23 13.69 12.45
C ALA A 295 11.11 14.42 11.70
N ALA A 296 11.07 14.29 10.37
CA ALA A 296 10.00 14.87 9.55
C ALA A 296 8.65 14.23 9.84
N LEU A 297 8.59 12.89 9.91
CA LEU A 297 7.39 12.14 10.27
C LEU A 297 6.89 12.49 11.68
N ALA A 298 7.80 12.67 12.65
CA ALA A 298 7.46 13.05 14.02
C ALA A 298 6.93 14.49 14.13
N SER A 299 7.38 15.40 13.24
CA SER A 299 6.96 16.80 13.23
C SER A 299 5.55 17.03 12.66
N LEU A 300 4.97 16.03 11.99
CA LEU A 300 3.64 16.10 11.40
C LEU A 300 2.55 16.02 12.47
N LYS A 301 2.11 17.19 12.95
CA LYS A 301 0.97 17.32 13.87
C LYS A 301 -0.34 17.31 13.05
N GLY A 302 -1.14 16.24 13.15
CA GLY A 302 -2.50 16.21 12.61
C GLY A 302 -3.02 14.85 12.11
N ALA A 303 -2.15 13.95 11.67
CA ALA A 303 -2.55 12.72 10.97
C ALA A 303 -2.42 11.43 11.80
N ARG A 304 -2.56 11.50 13.14
CA ARG A 304 -2.29 10.39 14.08
C ARG A 304 -0.90 9.70 13.87
N GLY A 305 0.07 10.41 13.27
CA GLY A 305 1.40 9.88 12.96
C GLY A 305 1.49 9.09 11.66
N VAL A 306 0.49 9.20 10.78
CA VAL A 306 0.47 8.70 9.40
C VAL A 306 0.93 9.80 8.45
N ALA A 307 1.76 9.50 7.46
CA ALA A 307 2.14 10.45 6.43
C ALA A 307 2.50 9.78 5.10
N THR A 308 2.28 10.49 4.00
CA THR A 308 2.75 10.07 2.68
C THR A 308 4.23 10.40 2.50
N ILE A 309 4.90 9.70 1.57
CA ILE A 309 6.28 10.02 1.15
C ILE A 309 6.39 11.50 0.73
N GLN A 310 5.38 12.04 0.05
CA GLN A 310 5.40 13.44 -0.42
C GLN A 310 5.27 14.45 0.72
N GLU A 311 4.45 14.17 1.73
CA GLU A 311 4.33 15.03 2.92
C GLU A 311 5.66 15.11 3.68
N VAL A 312 6.27 13.94 3.93
CA VAL A 312 7.60 13.83 4.59
C VAL A 312 8.65 14.59 3.77
N ARG A 313 8.69 14.39 2.45
CA ARG A 313 9.61 15.08 1.54
C ARG A 313 9.40 16.59 1.54
N THR A 314 8.15 17.04 1.48
CA THR A 314 7.79 18.47 1.46
C THR A 314 8.25 19.16 2.73
N ILE A 315 8.07 18.52 3.89
CA ILE A 315 8.50 19.05 5.18
C ILE A 315 10.02 19.11 5.30
N LEU A 316 10.72 18.08 4.82
CA LEU A 316 12.17 18.08 4.74
C LEU A 316 12.71 19.23 3.88
N ILE A 317 12.10 19.46 2.71
CA ILE A 317 12.47 20.57 1.82
C ILE A 317 12.23 21.92 2.51
N LYS A 318 11.06 22.10 3.14
CA LYS A 318 10.74 23.32 3.92
C LYS A 318 11.72 23.53 5.09
N ALA A 319 12.25 22.47 5.68
CA ALA A 319 13.24 22.52 6.74
C ALA A 319 14.67 22.81 6.25
N GLY A 320 14.91 22.76 4.93
CA GLY A 320 16.18 23.07 4.29
C GLY A 320 16.99 21.86 3.80
N ALA A 321 16.43 20.65 3.86
CA ALA A 321 17.02 19.48 3.20
C ALA A 321 16.76 19.50 1.69
N ARG A 322 17.59 18.78 0.92
CA ARG A 322 17.41 18.59 -0.53
C ARG A 322 17.55 17.11 -0.90
N PRO A 323 16.58 16.25 -0.52
CA PRO A 323 16.59 14.86 -0.94
C PRO A 323 16.34 14.72 -2.44
N GLU A 324 17.08 13.83 -3.11
CA GLU A 324 16.83 13.42 -4.49
C GLU A 324 15.57 12.54 -4.58
N ARG A 325 15.07 12.34 -5.81
CA ARG A 325 13.87 11.52 -6.06
C ARG A 325 14.11 10.08 -5.57
N GLY A 326 13.14 9.51 -4.86
CA GLY A 326 13.22 8.15 -4.31
C GLY A 326 14.01 7.96 -3.00
N GLN A 327 14.86 8.93 -2.58
CA GLN A 327 15.67 8.76 -1.36
C GLN A 327 14.83 8.71 -0.07
N VAL A 328 13.77 9.51 0.01
CA VAL A 328 12.84 9.50 1.16
C VAL A 328 12.07 8.17 1.21
N ALA A 329 11.63 7.67 0.06
CA ALA A 329 10.95 6.38 -0.04
C ALA A 329 11.87 5.23 0.43
N ALA A 330 13.11 5.18 -0.06
CA ALA A 330 14.08 4.17 0.36
C ALA A 330 14.37 4.21 1.87
N ALA A 331 14.48 5.40 2.46
CA ALA A 331 14.67 5.55 3.91
C ALA A 331 13.45 5.04 4.70
N LEU A 332 12.23 5.37 4.27
CA LEU A 332 10.99 4.91 4.91
C LEU A 332 10.77 3.40 4.75
N ASP A 333 11.10 2.83 3.58
CA ASP A 333 11.05 1.39 3.36
C ASP A 333 12.07 0.64 4.23
N HIS A 334 13.28 1.17 4.39
CA HIS A 334 14.28 0.55 5.28
C HIS A 334 13.84 0.60 6.75
N LEU A 335 13.26 1.72 7.20
CA LEU A 335 12.64 1.83 8.52
C LEU A 335 11.47 0.85 8.69
N ALA A 336 10.69 0.60 7.63
CA ALA A 336 9.57 -0.34 7.65
C ALA A 336 10.05 -1.78 7.77
N LEU A 337 11.11 -2.15 7.06
CA LEU A 337 11.76 -3.46 7.16
C LEU A 337 12.33 -3.72 8.56
N ARG A 338 12.89 -2.68 9.20
CA ARG A 338 13.34 -2.73 10.61
C ARG A 338 12.20 -2.70 11.62
N GLY A 339 10.95 -2.55 11.17
CA GLY A 339 9.76 -2.52 12.01
C GLY A 339 9.60 -1.25 12.84
N ILE A 340 10.34 -0.17 12.56
CA ILE A 340 10.25 1.11 13.27
C ILE A 340 9.00 1.88 12.81
N VAL A 341 8.76 1.88 11.51
CA VAL A 341 7.52 2.37 10.88
C VAL A 341 6.76 1.20 10.26
N GLU A 342 5.51 1.44 9.92
CA GLU A 342 4.63 0.50 9.22
C GLU A 342 4.12 1.16 7.96
N ARG A 343 4.14 0.39 6.86
CA ARG A 343 3.59 0.80 5.56
C ARG A 343 2.11 0.43 5.52
N LEU A 344 1.25 1.43 5.36
CA LEU A 344 -0.21 1.27 5.34
C LEU A 344 -0.79 1.13 3.92
N GLY A 345 -0.01 1.50 2.91
CA GLY A 345 -0.40 1.47 1.51
C GLY A 345 0.78 1.67 0.58
N ALA A 346 0.54 2.04 -0.68
CA ALA A 346 1.61 2.17 -1.65
C ALA A 346 2.65 3.24 -1.26
N LEU A 347 2.26 4.35 -0.64
CA LEU A 347 3.15 5.48 -0.35
C LEU A 347 3.02 6.07 1.07
N THR A 348 2.32 5.37 1.96
CA THR A 348 1.92 5.92 3.27
C THR A 348 2.51 5.11 4.42
N TYR A 349 3.09 5.81 5.39
CA TYR A 349 3.82 5.24 6.51
C TYR A 349 3.33 5.82 7.82
N ARG A 350 3.40 5.03 8.90
CA ARG A 350 3.20 5.51 10.26
C ARG A 350 4.23 4.97 11.22
N PHE A 351 4.44 5.64 12.34
CA PHE A 351 5.18 5.03 13.44
C PHE A 351 4.48 3.77 13.95
N ARG A 352 5.24 2.68 14.15
CA ARG A 352 4.70 1.47 14.79
C ARG A 352 4.44 1.67 16.28
N VAL A 353 5.10 2.66 16.89
CA VAL A 353 4.94 3.06 18.30
C VAL A 353 4.67 4.55 18.36
N ALA A 354 3.45 4.95 18.74
CA ALA A 354 3.11 6.36 18.86
C ALA A 354 3.95 7.08 19.93
N LEU A 355 4.31 6.40 21.01
CA LEU A 355 5.20 6.96 22.04
C LEU A 355 6.61 7.31 21.49
N LEU A 356 7.14 6.56 20.52
CA LEU A 356 8.41 6.90 19.86
C LEU A 356 8.29 8.20 19.05
N ARG A 357 7.18 8.37 18.32
CA ARG A 357 6.89 9.60 17.59
C ARG A 357 6.92 10.80 18.54
N ASP A 358 6.20 10.70 19.66
CA ASP A 358 6.08 11.79 20.63
C ASP A 358 7.42 12.08 21.31
N TRP A 359 8.20 11.03 21.62
CA TRP A 359 9.55 11.13 22.16
C TRP A 359 10.52 11.88 21.23
N LEU A 360 10.45 11.60 19.93
CA LEU A 360 11.24 12.28 18.89
C LEU A 360 10.79 13.73 18.70
N ALA A 361 9.48 13.98 18.66
CA ALA A 361 8.91 15.30 18.45
C ALA A 361 9.28 16.29 19.57
N GLU A 362 9.42 15.82 20.81
CA GLU A 362 9.82 16.65 21.94
C GLU A 362 11.33 17.00 21.93
N ARG A 363 12.17 16.12 21.39
CA ARG A 363 13.64 16.26 21.47
C ARG A 363 14.30 16.88 20.26
N LEU A 364 13.70 16.72 19.09
CA LEU A 364 14.37 16.98 17.84
C LEU A 364 13.86 18.26 17.21
N ASP A 365 14.79 19.18 16.91
CA ASP A 365 14.53 20.25 15.96
C ASP A 365 14.72 19.72 14.54
N LEU A 366 13.61 19.54 13.83
CA LEU A 366 13.61 19.12 12.43
C LEU A 366 14.55 19.95 11.56
N ARG A 367 14.62 21.28 11.74
CA ARG A 367 15.48 22.15 10.92
C ARG A 367 16.95 21.85 11.15
N GLN A 368 17.32 21.54 12.40
CA GLN A 368 18.69 21.17 12.74
C GLN A 368 19.06 19.82 12.09
N VAL A 369 18.20 18.80 12.25
CA VAL A 369 18.42 17.47 11.68
C VAL A 369 18.51 17.56 10.15
N ALA A 370 17.49 18.15 9.51
CA ALA A 370 17.39 18.25 8.05
C ALA A 370 18.60 18.94 7.39
N ARG A 371 19.17 19.97 8.02
CA ARG A 371 20.35 20.69 7.51
C ARG A 371 21.65 19.92 7.72
N SER A 372 21.73 19.11 8.76
CA SER A 372 22.90 18.29 9.08
C SER A 372 22.96 16.98 8.30
N THR A 373 21.82 16.52 7.77
CA THR A 373 21.72 15.27 7.01
C THR A 373 22.45 15.35 5.68
N ARG A 374 23.43 14.45 5.51
CA ARG A 374 24.02 14.18 4.20
C ARG A 374 23.23 13.08 3.50
N TRP A 375 22.47 13.48 2.49
CA TRP A 375 21.75 12.59 1.59
C TRP A 375 22.73 11.96 0.60
N LYS A 376 23.48 10.94 1.03
CA LYS A 376 24.34 10.15 0.15
C LYS A 376 23.51 9.04 -0.51
N VAL A 377 23.88 8.68 -1.74
CA VAL A 377 23.38 7.49 -2.42
C VAL A 377 23.65 6.28 -1.52
N VAL A 378 22.60 5.65 -1.01
CA VAL A 378 22.68 4.33 -0.39
C VAL A 378 23.08 3.38 -1.52
N PRO A 379 24.24 2.70 -1.47
CA PRO A 379 24.50 1.65 -2.43
C PRO A 379 23.39 0.61 -2.27
N GLU A 380 22.63 0.37 -3.33
CA GLU A 380 21.78 -0.82 -3.40
C GLU A 380 22.65 -2.00 -2.98
N ARG A 381 22.35 -2.62 -1.83
CA ARG A 381 22.77 -4.01 -1.65
C ARG A 381 22.15 -4.73 -2.84
N PRO A 382 22.93 -5.49 -3.62
CA PRO A 382 22.38 -6.15 -4.79
C PRO A 382 21.19 -6.96 -4.31
N ALA A 383 20.02 -6.63 -4.84
CA ALA A 383 18.88 -7.52 -4.79
C ALA A 383 19.44 -8.89 -5.16
N ALA A 384 19.38 -9.85 -4.24
CA ALA A 384 19.72 -11.23 -4.54
C ALA A 384 19.05 -11.51 -5.88
N SER A 385 19.89 -11.72 -6.90
CA SER A 385 19.47 -11.75 -8.28
C SER A 385 18.23 -12.64 -8.36
N ARG A 386 17.07 -12.02 -8.60
CA ARG A 386 15.92 -12.71 -9.19
C ARG A 386 16.34 -13.07 -10.61
N GLN A 387 17.28 -14.01 -10.72
CA GLN A 387 17.28 -14.92 -11.85
C GLN A 387 16.01 -15.74 -11.67
N VAL A 388 14.94 -15.22 -12.24
CA VAL A 388 13.90 -16.06 -12.81
C VAL A 388 14.64 -17.00 -13.75
N SER A 389 14.97 -18.19 -13.27
CA SER A 389 15.34 -19.30 -14.13
C SER A 389 14.17 -19.46 -15.08
N ARG A 390 14.35 -18.95 -16.31
CA ARG A 390 13.50 -19.28 -17.45
C ARG A 390 13.53 -20.80 -17.56
N LEU A 391 12.51 -21.45 -17.01
CA LEU A 391 12.18 -22.81 -17.38
C LEU A 391 11.95 -22.81 -18.89
N ALA A 392 12.75 -23.58 -19.60
CA ALA A 392 12.61 -23.76 -21.04
C ALA A 392 11.19 -24.28 -21.36
N PRO A 393 10.55 -23.79 -22.44
CA PRO A 393 9.26 -24.30 -22.84
C PRO A 393 9.45 -25.69 -23.44
N GLY A 394 8.91 -26.71 -22.77
CA GLY A 394 9.05 -28.07 -23.24
C GLY A 394 7.99 -28.99 -22.64
N GLY A 395 7.02 -29.37 -23.49
CA GLY A 395 6.37 -30.66 -23.38
C GLY A 395 4.98 -30.66 -22.77
N VAL A 396 3.99 -30.63 -23.66
CA VAL A 396 2.60 -31.08 -23.47
C VAL A 396 2.57 -32.37 -22.62
N ARG A 397 1.88 -32.34 -21.48
CA ARG A 397 1.45 -33.55 -20.76
C ARG A 397 0.10 -34.00 -21.33
N GLN A 398 0.13 -35.06 -22.14
CA GLN A 398 -1.05 -35.86 -22.46
C GLN A 398 -1.33 -36.87 -21.32
N SER A 399 -2.63 -37.09 -21.07
CA SER A 399 -3.19 -38.08 -20.14
C SER A 399 -2.81 -39.54 -20.49
N PRO A 400 -2.92 -40.50 -19.54
CA PRO A 400 -2.33 -41.83 -19.70
C PRO A 400 -3.29 -42.94 -20.20
N ALA A 401 -2.62 -43.97 -20.73
CA ALA A 401 -2.96 -45.42 -20.78
C ALA A 401 -3.56 -46.00 -22.09
N PRO A 402 -3.39 -47.32 -22.41
CA PRO A 402 -2.62 -48.38 -21.73
C PRO A 402 -1.71 -49.30 -22.63
N ALA A 403 -0.82 -50.02 -21.94
CA ALA A 403 -0.29 -51.40 -22.12
C ALA A 403 0.14 -51.97 -23.51
N ARG A 404 1.41 -52.42 -23.59
CA ARG A 404 1.83 -53.84 -23.78
C ARG A 404 3.35 -54.01 -23.97
N GLU A 405 3.88 -55.11 -23.41
CA GLU A 405 4.93 -56.05 -23.90
C GLU A 405 6.26 -55.44 -24.44
N GLU A 406 7.49 -55.88 -24.17
CA GLU A 406 8.12 -57.05 -23.56
C GLU A 406 9.62 -56.67 -23.34
N GLU A 407 10.28 -57.40 -22.44
CA GLU A 407 11.73 -57.46 -22.09
C GLU A 407 12.64 -57.95 -23.26
N PRO A 408 13.98 -58.20 -23.10
CA PRO A 408 15.02 -57.66 -22.20
C PRO A 408 16.44 -57.51 -22.86
N GLU A 409 17.45 -57.18 -22.02
CA GLU A 409 18.92 -57.46 -22.13
C GLU A 409 19.72 -56.71 -23.23
N GLU A 410 20.98 -56.26 -23.07
CA GLU A 410 22.15 -56.93 -22.48
C GLU A 410 23.32 -55.94 -22.20
N LYS A 411 24.29 -56.44 -21.42
CA LYS A 411 25.62 -55.94 -21.00
C LYS A 411 26.53 -55.57 -22.21
N ALA A 412 27.76 -55.05 -22.15
CA ALA A 412 28.83 -54.89 -21.17
C ALA A 412 29.91 -53.95 -21.76
N GLU A 413 30.83 -53.44 -20.91
CA GLU A 413 32.31 -53.36 -21.11
C GLU A 413 32.94 -52.79 -22.42
N ALA A 414 34.06 -52.05 -22.46
CA ALA A 414 35.10 -51.70 -21.50
C ALA A 414 35.94 -50.50 -22.04
N ALA A 415 36.71 -49.90 -21.12
CA ALA A 415 37.72 -48.83 -21.26
C ALA A 415 38.99 -49.28 -22.06
N PRO A 416 40.16 -48.58 -22.05
CA PRO A 416 40.56 -47.28 -21.46
C PRO A 416 41.46 -46.41 -22.38
N VAL A 417 41.95 -45.25 -21.89
CA VAL A 417 43.41 -44.88 -21.85
C VAL A 417 43.61 -43.49 -21.22
N ARG A 418 44.44 -43.48 -20.15
CA ARG A 418 45.39 -42.49 -19.59
C ARG A 418 45.32 -41.04 -20.12
N THR A 419 45.39 -40.02 -19.26
CA THR A 419 46.65 -39.61 -18.60
C THR A 419 46.45 -38.64 -17.43
N ARG A 420 47.53 -38.51 -16.65
CA ARG A 420 47.68 -38.10 -15.25
C ARG A 420 47.85 -36.59 -15.03
N ARG A 421 47.48 -36.19 -13.81
CA ARG A 421 48.15 -35.26 -12.85
C ARG A 421 48.23 -33.78 -13.24
N ARG A 422 48.32 -32.81 -12.31
CA ARG A 422 47.95 -32.59 -10.89
C ARG A 422 48.49 -31.17 -10.62
N ASN A 423 47.67 -30.33 -9.99
CA ASN A 423 48.02 -29.39 -8.92
C ASN A 423 48.99 -28.19 -9.08
N LEU A 424 48.55 -27.11 -8.40
CA LEU A 424 49.31 -26.08 -7.66
C LEU A 424 50.01 -24.98 -8.50
N VAL A 425 50.20 -23.71 -8.10
CA VAL A 425 49.68 -22.81 -7.05
C VAL A 425 50.39 -21.43 -7.22
N TRP A 426 49.73 -20.34 -6.78
CA TRP A 426 50.23 -19.02 -6.31
C TRP A 426 50.85 -17.93 -7.24
N MET A 427 50.27 -16.73 -7.03
CA MET A 427 50.79 -15.35 -6.87
C MET A 427 51.53 -14.56 -7.97
N ALA A 428 50.93 -13.37 -8.26
CA ALA A 428 51.44 -11.97 -8.28
C ALA A 428 52.88 -11.68 -8.77
N PRO A 429 53.19 -10.51 -9.39
CA PRO A 429 52.98 -9.19 -8.75
C PRO A 429 52.78 -7.95 -9.69
N ALA A 430 52.78 -6.78 -9.04
CA ALA A 430 52.62 -5.39 -9.49
C ALA A 430 53.50 -4.86 -10.64
N ALA A 431 53.07 -3.77 -11.31
CA ALA A 431 53.92 -2.61 -11.65
C ALA A 431 53.14 -1.41 -12.25
N LEU A 432 53.69 -0.23 -11.93
CA LEU A 432 53.51 1.16 -12.36
C LEU A 432 52.97 1.48 -13.77
N GLY A 433 52.35 2.67 -13.88
CA GLY A 433 52.41 3.51 -15.09
C GLY A 433 51.59 4.79 -14.96
N GLY A 434 52.25 5.95 -14.77
CA GLY A 434 51.59 7.26 -14.72
C GLY A 434 51.37 7.88 -16.11
N LEU A 435 50.54 8.93 -16.18
CA LEU A 435 50.81 10.07 -17.06
C LEU A 435 50.05 11.33 -16.60
N VAL A 436 50.81 12.42 -16.50
CA VAL A 436 50.35 13.81 -16.45
C VAL A 436 50.05 14.27 -17.87
N LEU A 437 48.96 15.01 -18.10
CA LEU A 437 48.93 16.01 -19.17
C LEU A 437 47.95 17.15 -18.85
N VAL A 438 48.53 18.35 -18.68
CA VAL A 438 47.86 19.65 -18.67
C VAL A 438 48.12 20.29 -20.03
N VAL A 439 47.07 20.72 -20.74
CA VAL A 439 47.16 21.80 -21.73
C VAL A 439 45.93 22.70 -21.61
N LEU A 440 46.22 23.96 -21.31
CA LEU A 440 45.34 25.13 -21.37
C LEU A 440 45.11 25.54 -22.83
N LEU A 441 43.90 26.00 -23.13
CA LEU A 441 43.65 26.97 -24.20
C LEU A 441 42.51 27.88 -23.77
N GLY A 442 42.87 29.12 -23.44
CA GLY A 442 41.95 30.24 -23.40
C GLY A 442 42.07 31.04 -24.68
N PHE A 443 40.96 31.59 -25.17
CA PHE A 443 40.98 32.89 -25.83
C PHE A 443 39.67 33.64 -25.57
N SER A 444 39.88 34.91 -25.26
CA SER A 444 38.98 35.97 -24.80
C SER A 444 38.12 36.53 -25.93
N LEU A 445 36.96 37.13 -25.61
CA LEU A 445 36.60 38.54 -25.92
C LEU A 445 35.06 38.78 -25.83
N PHE A 446 34.60 39.51 -24.80
CA PHE A 446 34.18 40.92 -24.91
C PHE A 446 33.56 41.41 -23.57
N ARG A 447 34.16 42.46 -23.01
CA ARG A 447 33.61 43.32 -21.95
C ARG A 447 33.35 44.69 -22.56
N GLY A 448 32.27 45.33 -22.15
CA GLY A 448 31.99 46.76 -22.39
C GLY A 448 30.77 47.19 -21.56
N GLU A 449 31.02 47.81 -20.41
CA GLU A 449 30.06 48.42 -19.47
C GLU A 449 29.60 49.84 -19.93
N PRO A 450 29.06 50.75 -19.08
CA PRO A 450 27.69 50.80 -18.53
C PRO A 450 27.03 52.21 -18.70
N GLY A 451 25.78 52.36 -18.24
CA GLY A 451 25.27 53.63 -17.70
C GLY A 451 23.94 54.15 -18.26
N GLY A 452 23.07 54.64 -17.38
CA GLY A 452 21.97 55.54 -17.76
C GLY A 452 20.67 55.41 -16.96
N THR A 453 20.56 56.20 -15.89
CA THR A 453 19.37 56.52 -15.07
C THR A 453 18.21 57.16 -15.86
N ALA A 454 16.95 56.83 -15.52
CA ALA A 454 15.83 57.80 -15.54
C ALA A 454 14.58 57.31 -14.78
N THR A 455 14.05 58.22 -13.97
CA THR A 455 12.81 58.27 -13.17
C THR A 455 11.50 58.16 -13.98
N PRO A 456 10.36 57.77 -13.36
CA PRO A 456 9.03 58.00 -13.92
C PRO A 456 8.42 59.31 -13.39
N THR A 457 7.79 60.10 -14.27
CA THR A 457 6.86 61.18 -13.86
C THR A 457 5.60 61.15 -14.73
N SER A 458 4.51 61.52 -14.06
CA SER A 458 3.08 61.53 -14.36
C SER A 458 2.56 62.20 -15.64
N GLY A 459 1.32 61.83 -16.01
CA GLY A 459 0.32 62.68 -16.68
C GLY A 459 -0.69 61.83 -17.48
N ALA A 460 -1.80 61.33 -16.91
CA ALA A 460 -3.08 61.99 -16.63
C ALA A 460 -3.89 62.47 -17.86
N ALA A 461 -4.98 61.75 -18.18
CA ALA A 461 -6.31 62.26 -18.60
C ALA A 461 -7.26 61.06 -18.80
N ARG A 462 -8.19 60.76 -17.89
CA ARG A 462 -9.53 61.35 -17.64
C ARG A 462 -10.67 60.83 -18.54
N THR A 463 -11.45 59.90 -17.95
CA THR A 463 -12.94 59.83 -17.84
C THR A 463 -13.84 59.58 -19.07
N PRO A 464 -15.13 59.17 -18.89
CA PRO A 464 -15.80 58.58 -17.72
C PRO A 464 -16.77 57.39 -18.01
N MET A 465 -17.12 56.71 -16.92
CA MET A 465 -18.32 55.89 -16.69
C MET A 465 -19.60 56.73 -16.64
N ALA A 466 -20.71 56.19 -17.15
CA ALA A 466 -22.11 56.49 -16.76
C ALA A 466 -23.02 55.46 -17.47
N ALA A 467 -24.20 55.07 -17.04
CA ALA A 467 -24.90 55.02 -15.76
C ALA A 467 -26.18 54.22 -16.09
N ILE A 468 -26.58 53.29 -15.22
CA ILE A 468 -27.82 52.53 -15.36
C ILE A 468 -28.99 53.47 -15.06
N THR A 469 -29.96 53.56 -15.97
CA THR A 469 -31.27 54.17 -15.69
C THR A 469 -32.38 53.29 -16.24
N THR A 470 -33.34 52.98 -15.37
CA THR A 470 -34.60 52.28 -15.60
C THR A 470 -35.53 53.05 -16.54
N GLY A 471 -36.29 52.33 -17.38
CA GLY A 471 -37.43 52.90 -18.09
C GLY A 471 -38.17 51.89 -18.97
N THR A 472 -39.34 51.44 -18.51
CA THR A 472 -40.42 50.84 -19.31
C THR A 472 -41.06 51.87 -20.25
N PRO A 473 -41.57 51.45 -21.42
CA PRO A 473 -43.03 51.52 -21.68
C PRO A 473 -43.54 50.36 -22.58
N SER A 474 -44.70 49.74 -22.32
CA SER A 474 -46.07 50.10 -22.75
C SER A 474 -46.34 50.07 -24.27
N LEU A 475 -47.29 49.21 -24.65
CA LEU A 475 -47.94 49.02 -25.97
C LEU A 475 -48.55 50.30 -26.57
N PRO A 476 -48.86 50.31 -27.89
CA PRO A 476 -50.27 50.11 -28.26
C PRO A 476 -50.54 49.26 -29.53
N THR A 477 -51.80 48.89 -29.59
CA THR A 477 -52.63 48.06 -30.49
C THR A 477 -52.85 48.56 -31.93
N GLY A 478 -52.93 47.61 -32.89
CA GLY A 478 -54.11 47.36 -33.73
C GLY A 478 -54.30 48.05 -35.10
N GLY A 479 -54.45 47.24 -36.17
CA GLY A 479 -55.41 47.48 -37.28
C GLY A 479 -54.86 47.53 -38.72
N PRO A 480 -55.65 47.14 -39.76
CA PRO A 480 -55.15 46.19 -40.78
C PRO A 480 -55.32 46.58 -42.28
N THR A 481 -54.74 45.73 -43.15
CA THR A 481 -55.15 45.35 -44.53
C THR A 481 -54.95 46.32 -45.72
N THR A 482 -54.23 45.88 -46.77
CA THR A 482 -54.77 45.45 -48.09
C THR A 482 -53.66 45.27 -49.15
N LEU A 483 -53.77 44.19 -49.95
CA LEU A 483 -53.09 43.97 -51.25
C LEU A 483 -53.99 44.51 -52.39
N PRO A 484 -53.44 44.77 -53.60
CA PRO A 484 -53.74 43.86 -54.71
C PRO A 484 -52.61 43.67 -55.75
N ALA A 485 -52.81 42.67 -56.61
CA ALA A 485 -51.95 42.19 -57.68
C ALA A 485 -52.31 42.74 -59.08
N ALA A 486 -51.35 42.75 -60.04
CA ALA A 486 -51.44 42.14 -61.39
C ALA A 486 -50.41 42.70 -62.42
N LEU A 487 -49.88 41.80 -63.25
CA LEU A 487 -48.95 41.87 -64.42
C LEU A 487 -49.59 42.53 -65.68
N PRO A 488 -48.97 42.71 -66.90
CA PRO A 488 -47.85 41.95 -67.52
C PRO A 488 -46.84 42.63 -68.51
N SER A 489 -45.73 41.90 -68.75
CA SER A 489 -44.93 41.61 -69.96
C SER A 489 -44.52 42.63 -71.06
N ALA A 490 -43.21 42.74 -71.31
CA ALA A 490 -42.61 42.88 -72.66
C ALA A 490 -41.12 42.43 -72.74
N THR A 491 -40.89 41.37 -73.53
CA THR A 491 -39.79 41.00 -74.45
C THR A 491 -38.28 41.26 -74.20
N ALA A 492 -37.49 40.24 -74.58
CA ALA A 492 -36.07 40.00 -74.30
C ALA A 492 -35.11 40.22 -75.48
N VAL A 493 -33.80 40.46 -75.19
CA VAL A 493 -32.58 40.14 -75.99
C VAL A 493 -31.39 39.99 -74.98
N PRO A 494 -30.37 39.11 -75.20
CA PRO A 494 -29.66 38.42 -74.12
C PRO A 494 -28.31 39.02 -73.68
N GLY A 495 -27.95 38.78 -72.42
CA GLY A 495 -26.65 39.04 -71.79
C GLY A 495 -26.42 38.03 -70.65
N PRO A 496 -25.16 37.77 -70.25
CA PRO A 496 -24.71 36.49 -69.69
C PRO A 496 -25.37 36.12 -68.36
N THR A 497 -25.80 34.86 -68.29
CA THR A 497 -26.48 34.21 -67.17
C THR A 497 -25.55 34.05 -65.97
N ASN A 498 -25.70 34.91 -64.98
CA ASN A 498 -25.27 34.64 -63.60
C ASN A 498 -26.52 34.37 -62.76
N THR A 499 -27.07 33.16 -62.87
CA THR A 499 -28.00 32.66 -61.87
C THR A 499 -27.19 32.21 -60.66
N PRO A 500 -27.41 32.73 -59.44
CA PRO A 500 -26.98 32.03 -58.25
C PRO A 500 -27.75 30.71 -58.23
N THR A 501 -27.04 29.60 -58.40
CA THR A 501 -27.55 28.28 -58.02
C THR A 501 -28.07 28.41 -56.59
N PRO A 502 -29.32 28.01 -56.28
CA PRO A 502 -29.72 27.92 -54.88
C PRO A 502 -28.69 27.03 -54.20
N THR A 503 -27.89 27.61 -53.30
CA THR A 503 -27.02 26.83 -52.44
C THR A 503 -27.94 25.81 -51.80
N PRO A 504 -27.71 24.49 -51.99
CA PRO A 504 -28.43 23.51 -51.19
C PRO A 504 -28.26 23.96 -49.73
N PRO A 505 -29.29 23.85 -48.88
CA PRO A 505 -29.09 24.17 -47.47
C PRO A 505 -27.83 23.42 -47.05
N VAL A 506 -26.86 24.15 -46.52
CA VAL A 506 -25.72 23.53 -45.84
C VAL A 506 -26.36 22.82 -44.66
N VAL A 507 -26.75 21.57 -44.90
CA VAL A 507 -26.91 20.59 -43.85
C VAL A 507 -25.48 20.46 -43.35
N LEU A 508 -25.14 21.25 -42.33
CA LEU A 508 -24.14 20.86 -41.37
C LEU A 508 -24.66 19.51 -40.89
N ALA A 509 -24.18 18.43 -41.51
CA ALA A 509 -24.33 17.10 -40.99
C ALA A 509 -23.77 17.23 -39.58
N ARG A 510 -24.66 17.22 -38.58
CA ARG A 510 -24.21 17.06 -37.19
C ARG A 510 -23.31 15.83 -37.25
N PRO A 511 -22.04 15.92 -36.84
CA PRO A 511 -21.19 14.75 -36.84
C PRO A 511 -21.96 13.66 -36.11
N ILE A 512 -21.97 12.45 -36.69
CA ILE A 512 -22.53 11.29 -36.00
C ILE A 512 -21.83 11.27 -34.63
N PRO A 513 -22.56 11.35 -33.52
CA PRO A 513 -21.93 11.45 -32.21
C PRO A 513 -21.03 10.23 -32.05
N ALA A 514 -19.80 10.43 -31.58
CA ALA A 514 -18.80 9.36 -31.48
C ALA A 514 -18.70 8.86 -30.04
N ILE A 515 -18.19 7.65 -29.85
CA ILE A 515 -17.97 7.03 -28.55
C ILE A 515 -16.48 6.69 -28.45
N ALA A 516 -15.82 7.23 -27.43
CA ALA A 516 -14.48 6.80 -27.04
C ALA A 516 -14.58 5.63 -26.07
N TYR A 517 -13.73 4.62 -26.20
CA TYR A 517 -13.68 3.48 -25.30
C TYR A 517 -12.28 2.87 -25.28
N GLN A 518 -12.01 2.04 -24.28
CA GLN A 518 -10.75 1.29 -24.21
C GLN A 518 -10.93 -0.10 -24.81
N SER A 519 -10.00 -0.48 -25.68
CA SER A 519 -10.00 -1.74 -26.41
C SER A 519 -8.71 -2.50 -26.17
N ARG A 520 -8.81 -3.83 -26.06
CA ARG A 520 -7.66 -4.72 -25.97
C ARG A 520 -7.90 -5.97 -26.80
N ALA A 521 -7.02 -6.24 -27.76
CA ALA A 521 -7.10 -7.45 -28.57
C ALA A 521 -6.63 -8.70 -27.80
N GLN A 522 -7.08 -9.88 -28.24
CA GLN A 522 -6.62 -11.15 -27.65
C GLN A 522 -5.08 -11.28 -27.72
N GLY A 523 -4.45 -11.49 -26.57
CA GLY A 523 -3.00 -11.63 -26.43
C GLY A 523 -2.22 -10.32 -26.22
N GLU A 524 -2.90 -9.16 -26.24
CA GLU A 524 -2.29 -7.89 -25.86
C GLU A 524 -2.33 -7.67 -24.34
N ASN A 525 -1.28 -7.05 -23.79
CA ASN A 525 -1.14 -6.80 -22.35
C ASN A 525 -1.55 -5.37 -21.94
N ALA A 526 -1.88 -4.50 -22.88
CA ALA A 526 -2.15 -3.09 -22.62
C ALA A 526 -3.40 -2.62 -23.38
N TRP A 527 -4.10 -1.65 -22.81
CA TRP A 527 -5.30 -1.07 -23.41
C TRP A 527 -4.95 0.02 -24.42
N SER A 528 -5.72 0.08 -25.51
CA SER A 528 -5.67 1.11 -26.53
C SER A 528 -6.94 1.96 -26.47
N LEU A 529 -6.82 3.26 -26.70
CA LEU A 529 -7.97 4.18 -26.76
C LEU A 529 -8.47 4.25 -28.19
N VAL A 530 -9.75 3.97 -28.38
CA VAL A 530 -10.42 3.89 -29.68
C VAL A 530 -11.63 4.81 -29.67
N VAL A 531 -11.90 5.44 -30.82
CA VAL A 531 -13.13 6.18 -31.08
C VAL A 531 -13.89 5.52 -32.22
N VAL A 532 -15.18 5.31 -32.03
CA VAL A 532 -16.12 4.76 -33.03
C VAL A 532 -17.29 5.72 -33.22
N ASP A 533 -17.88 5.76 -34.41
CA ASP A 533 -19.14 6.47 -34.61
C ASP A 533 -20.28 5.76 -33.86
N SER A 534 -21.31 6.49 -33.43
CA SER A 534 -22.44 5.93 -32.64
C SER A 534 -23.33 4.94 -33.36
N ASP A 535 -23.18 4.78 -34.67
CA ASP A 535 -23.79 3.71 -35.45
C ASP A 535 -22.92 2.44 -35.51
N GLY A 536 -21.76 2.43 -34.83
CA GLY A 536 -20.75 1.37 -34.90
C GLY A 536 -19.84 1.50 -36.13
N GLY A 537 -20.00 2.53 -36.95
CA GLY A 537 -19.16 2.81 -38.11
C GLY A 537 -17.82 3.46 -37.75
N HIS A 538 -16.90 3.49 -38.71
CA HIS A 538 -15.64 4.27 -38.68
C HIS A 538 -14.87 4.23 -37.34
N ARG A 539 -14.04 3.20 -37.18
CA ARG A 539 -13.18 3.02 -36.00
C ARG A 539 -11.80 3.67 -36.19
N THR A 540 -11.40 4.54 -35.27
CA THR A 540 -10.08 5.18 -35.24
C THR A 540 -9.38 4.90 -33.92
N VAL A 541 -8.15 4.37 -33.98
CA VAL A 541 -7.29 4.22 -32.80
C VAL A 541 -6.62 5.56 -32.52
N VAL A 542 -6.93 6.16 -31.36
CA VAL A 542 -6.36 7.46 -30.94
C VAL A 542 -4.96 7.24 -30.36
N THR A 543 -4.79 6.23 -29.50
CA THR A 543 -3.49 5.90 -28.92
C THR A 543 -3.42 4.44 -28.50
N SER A 544 -2.25 3.81 -28.64
CA SER A 544 -2.04 2.38 -28.39
C SER A 544 -1.16 2.11 -27.17
N GLY A 545 -1.51 1.06 -26.41
CA GLY A 545 -0.66 0.49 -25.35
C GLY A 545 -0.33 1.44 -24.19
N GLN A 546 -1.30 2.18 -23.68
CA GLN A 546 -1.07 3.33 -22.78
C GLN A 546 -1.21 3.04 -21.29
N SER A 547 -1.86 1.95 -20.90
CA SER A 547 -2.01 1.55 -19.50
C SER A 547 -2.26 0.05 -19.37
N GLY A 548 -1.79 -0.52 -18.26
CA GLY A 548 -2.26 -1.83 -17.79
C GLY A 548 -3.62 -1.80 -17.10
N PHE A 549 -4.18 -0.60 -16.87
CA PHE A 549 -5.39 -0.36 -16.08
C PHE A 549 -6.53 0.19 -16.92
N LEU A 550 -7.74 -0.27 -16.62
CA LEU A 550 -8.98 0.15 -17.26
C LEU A 550 -9.53 1.42 -16.60
N ALA A 551 -9.74 2.48 -17.38
CA ALA A 551 -10.26 3.76 -16.90
C ALA A 551 -11.07 4.49 -17.98
N PRO A 552 -12.24 5.05 -17.65
CA PRO A 552 -13.04 5.78 -18.62
C PRO A 552 -12.29 7.03 -19.11
N PRO A 553 -12.21 7.25 -20.44
CA PRO A 553 -11.69 8.49 -20.99
C PRO A 553 -12.71 9.63 -20.82
N ALA A 554 -12.24 10.87 -20.77
CA ALA A 554 -13.10 12.05 -20.66
C ALA A 554 -12.92 13.00 -21.83
N TRP A 555 -14.03 13.33 -22.51
CA TRP A 555 -14.04 14.28 -23.61
C TRP A 555 -13.97 15.73 -23.11
N SER A 556 -13.25 16.54 -23.86
CA SER A 556 -13.39 18.00 -23.81
C SER A 556 -14.80 18.40 -24.25
N PRO A 557 -15.37 19.48 -23.72
CA PRO A 557 -16.71 19.94 -24.12
C PRO A 557 -16.83 20.35 -25.60
N ASP A 558 -15.72 20.73 -26.25
CA ASP A 558 -15.67 20.98 -27.69
C ASP A 558 -15.47 19.69 -28.52
N GLY A 559 -15.29 18.56 -27.84
CA GLY A 559 -15.09 17.25 -28.42
C GLY A 559 -13.81 17.13 -29.25
N SER A 560 -12.79 17.96 -29.03
CA SER A 560 -11.55 17.94 -29.83
C SER A 560 -10.37 17.23 -29.16
N ARG A 561 -10.47 16.96 -27.86
CA ARG A 561 -9.43 16.37 -26.99
C ARG A 561 -10.01 15.38 -26.00
N LEU A 562 -9.16 14.48 -25.51
CA LEU A 562 -9.47 13.46 -24.52
C LEU A 562 -8.48 13.50 -23.35
N VAL A 563 -8.99 13.34 -22.12
CA VAL A 563 -8.18 13.02 -20.94
C VAL A 563 -8.26 11.52 -20.70
N LEU A 564 -7.12 10.88 -20.52
CA LEU A 564 -6.98 9.44 -20.28
C LEU A 564 -6.03 9.16 -19.12
N VAL A 565 -6.13 7.98 -18.54
CA VAL A 565 -5.16 7.49 -17.55
C VAL A 565 -4.05 6.72 -18.27
N SER A 566 -2.78 7.05 -18.00
CA SER A 566 -1.63 6.34 -18.59
C SER A 566 -0.50 6.18 -17.58
N ASP A 567 0.15 5.01 -17.62
CA ASP A 567 1.30 4.67 -16.75
C ASP A 567 2.67 4.94 -17.41
N ARG A 568 2.68 5.62 -18.57
CA ARG A 568 3.88 5.87 -19.37
C ARG A 568 4.98 6.68 -18.67
N SER A 569 4.64 7.39 -17.59
CA SER A 569 5.57 8.14 -16.74
C SER A 569 6.17 7.31 -15.60
N GLY A 570 5.70 6.07 -15.41
CA GLY A 570 6.01 5.19 -14.28
C GLY A 570 4.94 5.16 -13.17
N PHE A 571 3.99 6.11 -13.19
CA PHE A 571 2.82 6.17 -12.29
C PHE A 571 1.55 6.37 -13.10
N SER A 572 0.39 5.98 -12.54
CA SER A 572 -0.90 6.17 -13.22
C SER A 572 -1.31 7.64 -13.16
N ASP A 573 -1.02 8.38 -14.23
CA ASP A 573 -1.25 9.82 -14.32
C ASP A 573 -2.36 10.15 -15.34
N LEU A 574 -2.88 11.38 -15.29
CA LEU A 574 -3.84 11.91 -16.26
C LEU A 574 -3.12 12.57 -17.43
N TRP A 575 -3.42 12.12 -18.63
CA TRP A 575 -2.83 12.63 -19.88
C TRP A 575 -3.89 13.23 -20.77
N LEU A 576 -3.62 14.43 -21.26
CA LEU A 576 -4.40 15.10 -22.29
C LEU A 576 -3.85 14.73 -23.67
N VAL A 577 -4.71 14.34 -24.60
CA VAL A 577 -4.35 14.00 -25.98
C VAL A 577 -5.33 14.60 -26.98
N ASP A 578 -4.85 14.91 -28.19
CA ASP A 578 -5.70 15.24 -29.33
C ASP A 578 -6.26 13.94 -29.98
N LEU A 579 -7.29 14.06 -30.82
CA LEU A 579 -7.95 12.89 -31.44
C LEU A 579 -7.08 12.11 -32.43
N ASP A 580 -6.05 12.74 -32.97
CA ASP A 580 -5.04 12.07 -33.80
C ASP A 580 -3.93 11.39 -32.96
N GLY A 581 -4.06 11.42 -31.63
CA GLY A 581 -3.07 10.89 -30.69
C GLY A 581 -1.87 11.81 -30.46
N SER A 582 -1.84 12.98 -31.10
CA SER A 582 -0.76 13.96 -30.95
C SER A 582 -0.93 14.83 -29.69
N ASN A 583 0.06 15.69 -29.44
CA ASN A 583 0.07 16.66 -28.35
C ASN A 583 -0.19 16.08 -26.95
N ALA A 584 0.28 14.86 -26.71
CA ALA A 584 0.16 14.19 -25.42
C ALA A 584 0.88 15.00 -24.31
N PHE A 585 0.11 15.47 -23.34
CA PHE A 585 0.57 16.28 -22.22
C PHE A 585 0.16 15.66 -20.88
N ASN A 586 1.10 15.49 -19.96
CA ASN A 586 0.79 14.97 -18.62
C ASN A 586 0.26 16.11 -17.73
N LEU A 587 -0.99 15.97 -17.26
CA LEU A 587 -1.66 16.93 -16.39
C LEU A 587 -1.30 16.73 -14.92
N THR A 588 -0.95 15.51 -14.50
CA THR A 588 -0.61 15.19 -13.11
C THR A 588 0.82 14.67 -12.99
N LEU A 589 1.71 15.52 -12.51
CA LEU A 589 3.16 15.27 -12.47
C LEU A 589 3.67 14.72 -11.13
N ASP A 590 2.76 14.37 -10.21
CA ASP A 590 3.11 13.84 -8.91
C ASP A 590 3.26 12.30 -8.91
N GLU A 591 3.69 11.71 -7.79
CA GLU A 591 3.93 10.25 -7.71
C GLU A 591 2.68 9.48 -7.24
N ALA A 592 1.53 10.14 -7.13
CA ALA A 592 0.29 9.47 -6.77
C ALA A 592 -0.30 8.70 -7.94
N LYS A 593 -1.32 7.89 -7.65
CA LYS A 593 -2.17 7.33 -8.69
C LYS A 593 -3.37 8.26 -8.84
N ASP A 594 -3.66 8.65 -10.07
CA ASP A 594 -4.81 9.43 -10.46
C ASP A 594 -5.71 8.59 -11.39
N HIS A 595 -7.03 8.80 -11.29
CA HIS A 595 -8.02 7.99 -11.98
C HIS A 595 -9.31 8.77 -12.27
N SER A 596 -10.18 8.19 -13.10
CA SER A 596 -11.54 8.64 -13.38
C SER A 596 -11.65 10.15 -13.65
N PRO A 597 -10.98 10.68 -14.68
CA PRO A 597 -11.12 12.09 -15.03
C PRO A 597 -12.53 12.41 -15.51
N ALA A 598 -13.00 13.63 -15.26
CA ALA A 598 -14.26 14.16 -15.78
C ALA A 598 -14.13 15.67 -16.05
N TRP A 599 -14.42 16.08 -17.27
CA TRP A 599 -14.32 17.48 -17.68
C TRP A 599 -15.59 18.25 -17.29
N SER A 600 -15.42 19.48 -16.78
CA SER A 600 -16.54 20.39 -16.57
C SER A 600 -17.12 20.85 -17.92
N PRO A 601 -18.44 21.11 -18.03
CA PRO A 601 -19.08 21.53 -19.28
C PRO A 601 -18.55 22.86 -19.83
N ASP A 602 -18.03 23.74 -18.97
CA ASP A 602 -17.39 25.01 -19.35
C ASP A 602 -15.95 24.84 -19.89
N GLY A 603 -15.41 23.62 -19.84
CA GLY A 603 -14.06 23.26 -20.31
C GLY A 603 -12.93 23.75 -19.41
N GLN A 604 -13.24 24.43 -18.30
CA GLN A 604 -12.23 25.08 -17.47
C GLN A 604 -11.63 24.16 -16.40
N TRP A 605 -12.33 23.10 -16.01
CA TRP A 605 -11.97 22.24 -14.88
C TRP A 605 -12.03 20.77 -15.24
N ILE A 606 -11.20 19.99 -14.56
CA ILE A 606 -11.21 18.54 -14.60
C ILE A 606 -11.35 18.06 -13.16
N ALA A 607 -12.39 17.30 -12.87
CA ALA A 607 -12.52 16.53 -11.64
C ALA A 607 -11.86 15.16 -11.83
N PHE A 608 -11.24 14.62 -10.79
CA PHE A 608 -10.57 13.33 -10.86
C PHE A 608 -10.38 12.74 -9.46
N ALA A 609 -10.16 11.43 -9.38
CA ALA A 609 -9.82 10.75 -8.15
C ALA A 609 -8.30 10.61 -7.99
N SER A 610 -7.77 10.81 -6.79
CA SER A 610 -6.33 10.76 -6.51
C SER A 610 -5.99 10.22 -5.13
N LEU A 611 -4.84 9.55 -5.03
CA LEU A 611 -4.23 9.10 -3.76
C LEU A 611 -3.14 10.07 -3.23
N ARG A 612 -3.06 11.30 -3.75
CA ARG A 612 -1.93 12.22 -3.49
C ARG A 612 -1.72 12.58 -2.01
N ASP A 613 -2.80 12.83 -1.28
CA ASP A 613 -2.77 13.30 0.11
C ASP A 613 -3.66 12.44 1.03
N ALA A 614 -3.91 11.17 0.67
CA ALA A 614 -4.87 10.32 1.37
C ALA A 614 -4.53 8.82 1.31
N LEU A 615 -5.01 8.06 2.30
CA LEU A 615 -4.96 6.59 2.32
C LEU A 615 -5.97 5.95 1.36
N TYR A 616 -7.07 6.66 1.10
CA TYR A 616 -8.19 6.25 0.28
C TYR A 616 -8.31 7.17 -0.94
N TRP A 617 -9.04 6.74 -1.97
CA TRP A 617 -9.29 7.59 -3.13
C TRP A 617 -10.11 8.80 -2.74
N GLU A 618 -9.72 9.97 -3.21
CA GLU A 618 -10.40 11.22 -2.91
C GLU A 618 -10.56 12.02 -4.18
N LEU A 619 -11.60 12.84 -4.23
CA LEU A 619 -11.89 13.68 -5.38
C LEU A 619 -11.12 15.00 -5.29
N TYR A 620 -10.54 15.37 -6.42
CA TYR A 620 -9.85 16.63 -6.65
C TYR A 620 -10.43 17.29 -7.89
N VAL A 621 -10.22 18.60 -7.98
CA VAL A 621 -10.42 19.38 -9.19
C VAL A 621 -9.14 20.12 -9.55
N MET A 622 -8.88 20.28 -10.83
CA MET A 622 -7.80 21.09 -11.36
C MET A 622 -8.29 21.88 -12.57
N ARG A 623 -7.53 22.90 -12.97
CA ARG A 623 -7.74 23.57 -14.25
C ARG A 623 -7.41 22.63 -15.41
N ALA A 624 -8.01 22.88 -16.57
CA ALA A 624 -7.78 22.08 -17.77
C ALA A 624 -6.31 22.08 -18.27
N ASP A 625 -5.46 22.98 -17.77
CA ASP A 625 -4.01 23.02 -18.03
C ASP A 625 -3.18 22.26 -16.96
N GLY A 626 -3.82 21.61 -15.99
CA GLY A 626 -3.19 20.88 -14.88
C GLY A 626 -2.85 21.75 -13.66
N SER A 627 -3.12 23.05 -13.69
CA SER A 627 -2.85 23.97 -12.57
C SER A 627 -3.98 24.01 -11.54
N ASP A 628 -3.74 24.67 -10.39
CA ASP A 628 -4.76 24.97 -9.36
C ASP A 628 -5.51 23.72 -8.86
N VAL A 629 -4.74 22.67 -8.55
CA VAL A 629 -5.27 21.42 -7.99
C VAL A 629 -5.81 21.65 -6.58
N ARG A 630 -7.05 21.22 -6.33
CA ARG A 630 -7.76 21.36 -5.04
C ARG A 630 -8.47 20.08 -4.69
N ARG A 631 -8.38 19.66 -3.43
CA ARG A 631 -9.12 18.53 -2.88
C ARG A 631 -10.56 18.94 -2.60
N LEU A 632 -11.52 18.08 -2.95
CA LEU A 632 -12.95 18.27 -2.70
C LEU A 632 -13.49 17.38 -1.56
N THR A 633 -12.94 16.18 -1.39
CA THR A 633 -13.40 15.22 -0.37
C THR A 633 -12.27 14.84 0.58
N TRP A 634 -12.57 14.61 1.85
CA TRP A 634 -11.57 14.20 2.85
C TRP A 634 -12.19 13.30 3.92
N TRP A 635 -12.09 11.98 3.75
CA TRP A 635 -12.63 11.01 4.70
C TRP A 635 -11.52 10.14 5.31
N GLU A 636 -11.66 9.81 6.60
CA GLU A 636 -10.62 9.07 7.33
C GLU A 636 -10.55 7.59 6.95
N ASP A 637 -11.63 7.02 6.42
CA ASP A 637 -11.83 5.57 6.23
C ASP A 637 -12.62 5.18 4.96
N ALA A 638 -12.83 6.11 4.03
CA ALA A 638 -13.67 5.89 2.84
C ALA A 638 -13.03 6.39 1.55
N SER A 639 -13.34 5.71 0.44
CA SER A 639 -12.93 6.10 -0.91
C SER A 639 -14.06 6.79 -1.66
N ASP A 640 -13.72 7.84 -2.41
CA ASP A 640 -14.58 8.56 -3.34
C ASP A 640 -14.00 8.45 -4.76
N LEU A 641 -14.83 8.02 -5.73
CA LEU A 641 -14.42 7.69 -7.09
C LEU A 641 -15.44 8.13 -8.14
N SER A 642 -15.03 8.08 -9.41
CA SER A 642 -15.89 8.28 -10.59
C SER A 642 -16.72 9.57 -10.54
N PRO A 643 -16.07 10.76 -10.46
CA PRO A 643 -16.78 12.03 -10.51
C PRO A 643 -17.46 12.23 -11.86
N SER A 644 -18.63 12.87 -11.87
CA SER A 644 -19.41 13.23 -13.05
C SER A 644 -20.03 14.61 -12.86
N TRP A 645 -19.79 15.53 -13.79
CA TRP A 645 -20.28 16.90 -13.70
C TRP A 645 -21.75 17.01 -14.11
N SER A 646 -22.50 17.86 -13.42
CA SER A 646 -23.80 18.30 -13.91
C SER A 646 -23.65 19.13 -15.20
N PRO A 647 -24.62 19.11 -16.13
CA PRO A 647 -24.57 19.85 -17.40
C PRO A 647 -24.43 21.37 -17.24
N ASP A 648 -24.89 21.92 -16.11
CA ASP A 648 -24.73 23.33 -15.76
C ASP A 648 -23.38 23.65 -15.07
N GLY A 649 -22.57 22.63 -14.76
CA GLY A 649 -21.27 22.73 -14.10
C GLY A 649 -21.33 23.12 -12.62
N SER A 650 -22.51 23.14 -12.00
CA SER A 650 -22.70 23.57 -10.61
C SER A 650 -22.43 22.46 -9.60
N ARG A 651 -22.60 21.19 -9.99
CA ARG A 651 -22.52 20.02 -9.12
C ARG A 651 -21.67 18.90 -9.70
N ILE A 652 -21.27 17.99 -8.82
CA ILE A 652 -20.54 16.76 -9.13
C ILE A 652 -21.28 15.59 -8.48
N ALA A 653 -21.67 14.58 -9.27
CA ALA A 653 -22.05 13.26 -8.77
C ALA A 653 -20.82 12.35 -8.66
N PHE A 654 -20.81 11.44 -7.71
CA PHE A 654 -19.69 10.53 -7.50
C PHE A 654 -20.09 9.32 -6.65
N ALA A 655 -19.30 8.24 -6.69
CA ALA A 655 -19.48 7.07 -5.85
C ALA A 655 -18.66 7.21 -4.55
N SER A 656 -19.25 6.92 -3.40
CA SER A 656 -18.59 7.01 -2.09
C SER A 656 -18.79 5.74 -1.28
N LYS A 657 -17.74 5.32 -0.58
CA LYS A 657 -17.77 4.15 0.33
C LYS A 657 -18.04 4.47 1.79
N ARG A 658 -18.43 5.71 2.09
CA ARG A 658 -18.44 6.25 3.47
C ARG A 658 -19.45 5.64 4.42
N ASP A 659 -20.44 4.92 3.90
CA ASP A 659 -21.49 4.26 4.70
C ASP A 659 -21.33 2.74 4.77
N GLY A 660 -20.16 2.22 4.36
CA GLY A 660 -19.83 0.79 4.43
C GLY A 660 -19.97 0.02 3.11
N ASN A 661 -20.71 0.56 2.15
CA ASN A 661 -20.86 0.10 0.77
C ASN A 661 -20.74 1.30 -0.19
N TRP A 662 -20.62 1.04 -1.50
CA TRP A 662 -20.61 2.11 -2.51
C TRP A 662 -22.01 2.69 -2.69
N GLU A 663 -22.11 4.01 -2.65
CA GLU A 663 -23.35 4.75 -2.83
C GLU A 663 -23.11 5.98 -3.70
N ILE A 664 -24.16 6.44 -4.40
CA ILE A 664 -24.11 7.64 -5.24
C ILE A 664 -24.39 8.88 -4.38
N TYR A 665 -23.48 9.83 -4.49
CA TYR A 665 -23.53 11.11 -3.84
C TYR A 665 -23.50 12.25 -4.87
N THR A 666 -24.01 13.40 -4.46
CA THR A 666 -23.80 14.67 -5.15
C THR A 666 -23.25 15.71 -4.20
N MET A 667 -22.46 16.63 -4.73
CA MET A 667 -21.96 17.80 -4.02
C MET A 667 -21.92 19.00 -4.97
N ASP A 668 -21.81 20.20 -4.42
CA ASP A 668 -21.47 21.37 -5.22
C ASP A 668 -20.02 21.30 -5.70
N ARG A 669 -19.71 22.05 -6.76
CA ARG A 669 -18.39 22.12 -7.38
C ARG A 669 -17.23 22.43 -6.41
N ASP A 670 -17.51 23.10 -5.29
CA ASP A 670 -16.52 23.45 -4.27
C ASP A 670 -16.38 22.39 -3.16
N GLY A 671 -17.11 21.28 -3.25
CA GLY A 671 -17.17 20.21 -2.25
C GLY A 671 -18.24 20.41 -1.18
N GLY A 672 -18.99 21.52 -1.22
CA GLY A 672 -20.10 21.80 -0.30
C GLY A 672 -21.38 21.03 -0.62
N ASN A 673 -22.40 21.19 0.22
CA ASN A 673 -23.78 20.71 0.00
C ASN A 673 -23.89 19.23 -0.42
N LEU A 674 -23.14 18.39 0.28
CA LEU A 674 -23.11 16.96 0.07
C LEU A 674 -24.49 16.31 0.34
N LEU A 675 -24.97 15.51 -0.61
CA LEU A 675 -26.24 14.81 -0.57
C LEU A 675 -26.08 13.36 -1.04
N ARG A 676 -26.54 12.40 -0.22
CA ARG A 676 -26.65 10.99 -0.60
C ARG A 676 -27.89 10.79 -1.47
N LEU A 677 -27.75 10.14 -2.63
CA LEU A 677 -28.86 9.89 -3.56
C LEU A 677 -29.38 8.45 -3.52
N THR A 678 -28.53 7.49 -3.17
CA THR A 678 -28.90 6.07 -3.07
C THR A 678 -28.65 5.56 -1.66
N ASP A 679 -29.47 4.62 -1.21
CA ASP A 679 -29.32 3.92 0.08
C ASP A 679 -29.77 2.47 -0.06
N HIS A 680 -28.82 1.57 -0.31
CA HIS A 680 -29.10 0.16 -0.45
C HIS A 680 -27.89 -0.69 0.00
N PRO A 681 -28.07 -1.90 0.59
CA PRO A 681 -26.94 -2.74 1.00
C PRO A 681 -25.99 -3.24 -0.11
N ALA A 682 -26.29 -2.94 -1.38
CA ALA A 682 -25.49 -3.36 -2.53
C ALA A 682 -24.65 -2.18 -3.00
N ASP A 683 -23.58 -2.44 -3.75
CA ASP A 683 -22.73 -1.38 -4.26
C ASP A 683 -23.38 -0.67 -5.47
N ASP A 684 -23.46 0.65 -5.39
CA ASP A 684 -23.86 1.56 -6.47
C ASP A 684 -22.66 2.43 -6.90
N THR A 685 -22.27 2.38 -8.17
CA THR A 685 -21.03 3.02 -8.68
C THR A 685 -21.20 3.68 -10.06
N ASN A 686 -20.13 4.34 -10.56
CA ASN A 686 -20.06 4.90 -11.92
C ASN A 686 -21.25 5.79 -12.32
N PRO A 687 -21.53 6.88 -11.58
CA PRO A 687 -22.63 7.77 -11.90
C PRO A 687 -22.37 8.57 -13.19
N ALA A 688 -23.42 8.78 -13.99
CA ALA A 688 -23.43 9.60 -15.17
C ALA A 688 -24.68 10.51 -15.22
N TRP A 689 -24.45 11.83 -15.20
CA TRP A 689 -25.51 12.82 -15.30
C TRP A 689 -26.20 12.80 -16.67
N SER A 690 -27.53 12.92 -16.67
CA SER A 690 -28.29 13.13 -17.90
C SER A 690 -28.06 14.54 -18.46
N PRO A 691 -28.07 14.74 -19.80
CA PRO A 691 -27.83 16.04 -20.42
C PRO A 691 -28.86 17.12 -20.03
N ASP A 692 -30.08 16.69 -19.68
CA ASP A 692 -31.16 17.57 -19.21
C ASP A 692 -31.02 17.99 -17.74
N GLY A 693 -30.08 17.39 -17.01
CA GLY A 693 -29.80 17.71 -15.62
C GLY A 693 -30.77 17.12 -14.58
N SER A 694 -31.69 16.25 -15.00
CA SER A 694 -32.78 15.78 -14.14
C SER A 694 -32.55 14.39 -13.52
N ARG A 695 -31.62 13.62 -14.05
CA ARG A 695 -31.41 12.20 -13.72
C ARG A 695 -29.93 11.83 -13.68
N ILE A 696 -29.63 10.74 -12.97
CA ILE A 696 -28.30 10.12 -12.93
C ILE A 696 -28.48 8.64 -13.25
N ALA A 697 -27.77 8.15 -14.26
CA ALA A 697 -27.60 6.73 -14.51
C ALA A 697 -26.41 6.22 -13.69
N PHE A 698 -26.47 5.00 -13.16
CA PHE A 698 -25.40 4.42 -12.36
C PHE A 698 -25.44 2.89 -12.44
N GLU A 699 -24.32 2.27 -12.11
CA GLU A 699 -24.16 0.82 -12.01
C GLU A 699 -24.58 0.34 -10.61
N SER A 700 -25.31 -0.77 -10.53
CA SER A 700 -25.83 -1.31 -9.27
C SER A 700 -25.73 -2.84 -9.23
N LEU A 701 -25.28 -3.39 -8.10
CA LEU A 701 -25.21 -4.86 -7.87
C LEU A 701 -26.44 -5.45 -7.17
N ARG A 702 -27.57 -4.74 -7.17
CA ARG A 702 -28.77 -5.09 -6.37
C ARG A 702 -29.40 -6.43 -6.76
N GLU A 703 -29.33 -6.82 -8.03
CA GLU A 703 -29.94 -8.05 -8.55
C GLU A 703 -28.92 -9.18 -8.80
N GLY A 704 -27.71 -9.04 -8.25
CA GLY A 704 -26.64 -10.05 -8.28
C GLY A 704 -25.66 -9.90 -9.43
N TYR A 705 -26.11 -9.45 -10.59
CA TYR A 705 -25.26 -8.95 -11.68
C TYR A 705 -25.23 -7.41 -11.65
N ALA A 706 -24.23 -6.80 -12.30
CA ALA A 706 -24.19 -5.36 -12.45
C ALA A 706 -25.26 -4.93 -13.45
N GLU A 707 -26.10 -3.99 -13.07
CA GLU A 707 -27.17 -3.46 -13.92
C GLU A 707 -27.14 -1.94 -13.93
N ILE A 708 -27.77 -1.36 -14.97
CA ILE A 708 -27.87 0.09 -15.11
C ILE A 708 -29.20 0.54 -14.52
N MET A 709 -29.08 1.38 -13.49
CA MET A 709 -30.19 2.01 -12.80
C MET A 709 -30.23 3.50 -13.10
N ILE A 710 -31.40 4.12 -13.01
CA ILE A 710 -31.58 5.57 -13.12
C ILE A 710 -32.30 6.08 -11.88
N VAL A 711 -31.75 7.13 -11.25
CA VAL A 711 -32.37 7.86 -10.14
C VAL A 711 -32.56 9.33 -10.50
N SER A 712 -33.56 9.98 -9.90
CA SER A 712 -33.72 11.43 -10.02
C SER A 712 -32.64 12.17 -9.21
N VAL A 713 -32.19 13.33 -9.69
CA VAL A 713 -31.23 14.20 -8.96
C VAL A 713 -31.76 14.72 -7.62
N THR A 714 -33.08 14.65 -7.39
CA THR A 714 -33.70 14.97 -6.10
C THR A 714 -33.77 13.78 -5.15
N GLY A 715 -33.23 12.62 -5.55
CA GLY A 715 -33.40 11.34 -4.87
C GLY A 715 -34.74 10.66 -5.21
N GLY A 716 -34.95 9.49 -4.60
CA GLY A 716 -36.12 8.64 -4.82
C GLY A 716 -35.73 7.20 -5.15
N GLU A 717 -36.72 6.35 -5.38
CA GLU A 717 -36.48 4.95 -5.77
C GLU A 717 -35.83 4.88 -7.18
N PRO A 718 -34.65 4.26 -7.31
CA PRO A 718 -34.03 4.04 -8.62
C PRO A 718 -34.82 3.04 -9.47
N VAL A 719 -34.80 3.23 -10.78
CA VAL A 719 -35.46 2.34 -11.76
C VAL A 719 -34.41 1.57 -12.55
N ASN A 720 -34.56 0.24 -12.62
CA ASN A 720 -33.74 -0.63 -13.46
C ASN A 720 -34.12 -0.46 -14.94
N VAL A 721 -33.16 -0.04 -15.77
CA VAL A 721 -33.36 0.14 -17.21
C VAL A 721 -32.71 -0.95 -18.06
N SER A 722 -31.65 -1.63 -17.60
CA SER A 722 -31.05 -2.71 -18.39
C SER A 722 -31.87 -4.02 -18.33
N ASN A 723 -32.46 -4.35 -17.18
CA ASN A 723 -33.28 -5.55 -16.96
C ASN A 723 -32.60 -6.83 -17.49
N ALA A 724 -31.38 -7.09 -17.06
CA ALA A 724 -30.51 -8.10 -17.64
C ALA A 724 -30.07 -9.15 -16.59
N PRO A 725 -30.91 -10.17 -16.33
CA PRO A 725 -30.71 -11.07 -15.20
C PRO A 725 -29.55 -12.08 -15.35
N PHE A 726 -28.83 -12.07 -16.46
CA PHE A 726 -27.81 -13.07 -16.80
C PHE A 726 -26.53 -12.48 -17.41
N SER A 727 -26.40 -11.16 -17.44
CA SER A 727 -25.23 -10.43 -17.92
C SER A 727 -24.93 -9.26 -16.99
N SER A 728 -23.72 -8.72 -17.07
CA SER A 728 -23.32 -7.55 -16.31
C SER A 728 -23.19 -6.34 -17.22
N GLU A 729 -23.90 -5.25 -16.94
CA GLU A 729 -23.81 -3.97 -17.63
C GLU A 729 -23.10 -2.92 -16.77
N HIS A 730 -22.07 -2.32 -17.34
CA HIS A 730 -21.18 -1.42 -16.63
C HIS A 730 -20.96 -0.10 -17.38
N GLY A 731 -20.48 0.91 -16.64
CA GLY A 731 -20.01 2.19 -17.18
C GLY A 731 -21.04 2.94 -18.05
N PRO A 732 -22.25 3.25 -17.53
CA PRO A 732 -23.27 3.95 -18.31
C PRO A 732 -22.82 5.37 -18.68
N THR A 733 -23.11 5.80 -19.90
CA THR A 733 -22.87 7.18 -20.38
C THR A 733 -24.01 7.63 -21.30
N TRP A 734 -24.45 8.88 -21.17
CA TRP A 734 -25.59 9.41 -21.92
C TRP A 734 -25.16 9.96 -23.28
N SER A 735 -25.98 9.75 -24.32
CA SER A 735 -25.84 10.49 -25.57
C SER A 735 -26.08 11.99 -25.34
N PRO A 736 -25.48 12.90 -26.13
CA PRO A 736 -25.62 14.35 -25.93
C PRO A 736 -27.05 14.87 -25.96
N ASP A 737 -27.93 14.18 -26.70
CA ASP A 737 -29.35 14.50 -26.80
C ASP A 737 -30.22 13.85 -25.69
N GLY A 738 -29.62 13.04 -24.83
CA GLY A 738 -30.28 12.32 -23.73
C GLY A 738 -31.21 11.19 -24.17
N SER A 739 -31.21 10.84 -25.47
CA SER A 739 -32.11 9.82 -26.01
C SER A 739 -31.61 8.39 -25.82
N ARG A 740 -30.30 8.20 -25.60
CA ARG A 740 -29.64 6.90 -25.48
C ARG A 740 -28.64 6.86 -24.32
N ILE A 741 -28.34 5.64 -23.88
CA ILE A 741 -27.30 5.31 -22.92
C ILE A 741 -26.37 4.28 -23.59
N ALA A 742 -25.07 4.55 -23.63
CA ALA A 742 -24.07 3.53 -23.97
C ALA A 742 -23.46 2.94 -22.70
N PHE A 743 -23.07 1.67 -22.79
CA PHE A 743 -22.54 0.87 -21.70
C PHE A 743 -21.74 -0.30 -22.29
N TYR A 744 -21.06 -1.06 -21.45
CA TYR A 744 -20.41 -2.31 -21.89
C TYR A 744 -20.98 -3.51 -21.16
N SER A 745 -21.10 -4.63 -21.87
CA SER A 745 -21.75 -5.85 -21.39
C SER A 745 -21.05 -7.12 -21.86
N ASP A 746 -21.13 -8.18 -21.06
CA ASP A 746 -20.64 -9.53 -21.36
C ASP A 746 -21.74 -10.47 -21.91
N MET A 747 -22.90 -9.91 -22.30
CA MET A 747 -24.09 -10.69 -22.68
C MET A 747 -23.88 -11.69 -23.83
N ASP A 748 -22.81 -11.55 -24.63
CA ASP A 748 -22.46 -12.49 -25.69
C ASP A 748 -21.10 -13.18 -25.50
N GLY A 749 -20.55 -13.12 -24.29
CA GLY A 749 -19.39 -13.90 -23.84
C GLY A 749 -18.05 -13.14 -23.88
N GLU A 750 -18.00 -12.01 -24.57
CA GLU A 750 -16.89 -11.04 -24.53
C GLU A 750 -17.43 -9.68 -24.10
N TRP A 751 -16.56 -8.81 -23.62
CA TRP A 751 -16.95 -7.45 -23.24
C TRP A 751 -17.01 -6.56 -24.47
N ASP A 752 -18.20 -6.04 -24.74
CA ASP A 752 -18.46 -5.18 -25.88
C ASP A 752 -19.29 -3.95 -25.50
N ILE A 753 -19.23 -2.91 -26.33
CA ILE A 753 -20.01 -1.69 -26.19
C ILE A 753 -21.40 -1.88 -26.79
N TYR A 754 -22.42 -1.56 -26.01
CA TYR A 754 -23.82 -1.56 -26.38
C TYR A 754 -24.40 -0.16 -26.18
N ALA A 755 -25.50 0.14 -26.87
CA ALA A 755 -26.32 1.31 -26.61
C ALA A 755 -27.80 0.94 -26.57
N MET A 756 -28.53 1.56 -25.66
CA MET A 756 -29.98 1.42 -25.53
C MET A 756 -30.66 2.78 -25.52
N ALA A 757 -31.97 2.82 -25.76
CA ALA A 757 -32.77 4.02 -25.51
C ALA A 757 -32.79 4.33 -24.00
N ALA A 758 -32.98 5.60 -23.64
CA ALA A 758 -32.99 6.05 -22.25
C ALA A 758 -34.07 5.42 -21.36
N ASP A 759 -35.06 4.74 -21.95
CA ASP A 759 -36.10 3.97 -21.26
C ASP A 759 -35.74 2.48 -21.09
N GLY A 760 -34.54 2.06 -21.50
CA GLY A 760 -34.08 0.68 -21.47
C GLY A 760 -34.42 -0.13 -22.72
N SER A 761 -35.21 0.41 -23.64
CA SER A 761 -35.59 -0.30 -24.87
C SER A 761 -34.49 -0.26 -25.93
N SER A 762 -34.66 -1.03 -27.01
CA SER A 762 -33.86 -0.90 -28.24
C SER A 762 -32.35 -1.07 -28.04
N VAL A 763 -31.95 -2.07 -27.26
CA VAL A 763 -30.53 -2.42 -27.07
C VAL A 763 -29.91 -2.84 -28.40
N VAL A 764 -28.79 -2.21 -28.77
CA VAL A 764 -28.02 -2.47 -29.99
C VAL A 764 -26.54 -2.60 -29.62
N LYS A 765 -25.90 -3.63 -30.16
CA LYS A 765 -24.45 -3.86 -30.07
C LYS A 765 -23.71 -2.94 -31.04
N LEU A 766 -22.66 -2.25 -30.57
CA LEU A 766 -21.89 -1.28 -31.37
C LEU A 766 -20.48 -1.74 -31.73
N THR A 767 -19.84 -2.52 -30.86
CA THR A 767 -18.52 -3.15 -31.12
C THR A 767 -18.69 -4.65 -31.25
N GLY A 768 -17.65 -5.39 -31.65
CA GLY A 768 -17.68 -6.84 -31.73
C GLY A 768 -16.78 -7.35 -32.84
N GLU A 769 -15.62 -7.89 -32.45
CA GLU A 769 -14.59 -8.52 -33.28
C GLU A 769 -13.38 -8.84 -32.37
N ASP A 770 -13.16 -10.09 -31.93
CA ASP A 770 -11.98 -10.63 -31.17
C ASP A 770 -11.23 -9.66 -30.20
N THR A 771 -11.95 -8.70 -29.63
CA THR A 771 -11.43 -7.59 -28.83
C THR A 771 -12.32 -7.42 -27.61
N ASN A 772 -11.71 -6.94 -26.54
CA ASN A 772 -12.37 -6.66 -25.29
C ASN A 772 -12.50 -5.14 -25.18
N ASP A 773 -13.72 -4.63 -25.31
CA ASP A 773 -14.06 -3.22 -25.46
C ASP A 773 -14.88 -2.74 -24.25
N GLN A 774 -14.37 -1.76 -23.51
CA GLN A 774 -14.91 -1.35 -22.20
C GLN A 774 -14.85 0.17 -21.97
N VAL A 775 -15.53 0.63 -20.91
CA VAL A 775 -15.54 2.01 -20.39
C VAL A 775 -15.85 3.08 -21.46
N PRO A 776 -17.05 3.04 -22.08
CA PRO A 776 -17.42 3.99 -23.12
C PRO A 776 -17.65 5.40 -22.56
N ALA A 777 -17.39 6.41 -23.41
CA ALA A 777 -17.68 7.82 -23.15
C ALA A 777 -18.19 8.49 -24.43
N TRP A 778 -19.41 9.04 -24.38
CA TRP A 778 -19.97 9.80 -25.50
C TRP A 778 -19.25 11.12 -25.73
N ARG A 779 -19.02 11.44 -27.00
CA ARG A 779 -18.57 12.76 -27.43
C ARG A 779 -19.70 13.78 -27.23
N PRO A 780 -19.47 14.90 -26.51
CA PRO A 780 -20.47 15.94 -26.23
C PRO A 780 -21.11 16.58 -27.45
#